data_AF-A0AB74JBK5-F1
#
_entry.id   AF-A0AB74JBK5-F1
#
_cell.length_a   1.000
_cell.length_b   1.000
_cell.length_c   1.000
_cell.angle_alpha   90.00
_cell.angle_beta   90.00
_cell.angle_gamma   90.00
#
_symmetry.space_group_name_H-M   'P 1'
#
loop_
_entity.id
_entity.type
_entity.pdbx_description
1 polymer ?
#
loop_
_entity_poly.entity_id
_entity_poly.type
_entity_poly.pdbx_seq_one_letter_code
_entity_poly.pdbx_strand_id
1 'polypeptide(L)'
;MANVEAVASPQGTKRTRDYVEAEDAAQNTNTANQDDDGDGELIREADTSSDDDDDLGPALPSAAAAPKKKRRKLPYEKLYVAALPGSQRYSKSMMHQDQLCFNTFTPHTDFLITTSIDGVVKFWKKVADGIEFVKEFKAHEGEVKSVSVSADGRSFATAGVDGSVKIFDVITFDLLAMLTPELAPPKCVCFVHGRGASMPLLAVSYEGSPSITLYDGRGENTTPLRTLEKLHRQPVSLMSYNSQYDCVLSIDEGGMIEYWSPSSNYEKPDNVFAIKSSTSLFEFKKAKSVPSSITMSPNGQQFATMSFPDRKVRVFDFPTGKLYRTYDESLATITEMQQAGTAIDKLDDVEFGRRLGVEREIEHPTVRARINVIFDETGNFILYGSILGTKVINTLTNRVVKVYGKEEPFRALNLTLYQGQPEKKGVVTVQMAASDNPLLQQAEARDSMLVATGSGKVRFYMFTNDTAIDKSNRDIHNEKPRTIATKQQAEAAKAQTGSSATIHTSYGDIQIRLYPEHAPKAVENFTVHSKNDYYNGIIFHRIIRKFMIQTGDPLGDGTGGDSIWGSNFEDEFTPALRHDKPYTVSMANAGKGTNASQFFITTEKTPWLDDKHTIFGRVVKGMDVVHRIENAKVWKEKPMEDIKIISISVT
;
A
#
# COMPACT_ATOMS: atom_id res chain seq x y z
N MET A 1 72.04 40.61 8.63
CA MET A 1 71.24 41.72 8.08
C MET A 1 69.81 41.24 7.95
N ALA A 2 68.88 41.99 8.58
CA ALA A 2 67.41 41.99 8.49
C ALA A 2 66.67 40.65 8.70
N ASN A 3 66.21 40.33 9.92
CA ASN A 3 64.98 40.75 10.63
C ASN A 3 63.69 40.01 10.20
N VAL A 4 63.18 39.26 11.16
CA VAL A 4 61.90 38.56 11.24
C VAL A 4 60.87 39.52 11.85
N GLU A 5 59.64 39.56 11.34
CA GLU A 5 58.46 39.82 12.18
C GLU A 5 57.14 39.46 11.49
N ALA A 6 56.24 38.90 12.29
CA ALA A 6 54.86 38.54 11.99
C ALA A 6 53.94 39.76 12.10
N VAL A 7 52.78 39.75 11.42
CA VAL A 7 51.68 40.69 11.72
C VAL A 7 50.33 39.97 11.71
N ALA A 8 49.61 40.21 12.79
CA ALA A 8 48.30 39.70 13.17
C ALA A 8 47.14 40.57 12.66
N SER A 9 45.94 40.04 12.86
CA SER A 9 44.59 40.60 12.64
C SER A 9 44.28 41.88 13.43
N PRO A 10 43.19 42.60 13.07
CA PRO A 10 42.47 43.43 14.02
C PRO A 10 41.02 42.98 14.22
N GLN A 11 40.64 42.91 15.49
CA GLN A 11 39.27 42.84 16.00
C GLN A 11 38.62 44.23 16.01
N GLY A 12 37.31 44.26 15.76
CA GLY A 12 36.30 44.90 16.61
C GLY A 12 36.32 46.42 16.85
N THR A 13 35.26 47.10 16.40
CA THR A 13 34.75 48.29 17.10
C THR A 13 33.23 48.23 17.22
N LYS A 14 32.76 48.21 18.47
CA LYS A 14 31.37 48.47 18.89
C LYS A 14 31.03 49.94 18.62
N ARG A 15 29.80 50.25 18.20
CA ARG A 15 29.17 51.54 18.50
C ARG A 15 27.72 51.32 18.97
N THR A 16 27.46 51.85 20.15
CA THR A 16 26.19 51.91 20.86
C THR A 16 25.47 53.23 20.58
N ARG A 17 24.14 53.11 20.55
CA ARG A 17 23.03 54.03 20.86
C ARG A 17 23.27 55.50 21.30
N ASP A 18 22.36 56.32 20.77
CA ASP A 18 21.68 57.50 21.32
C ASP A 18 22.17 58.92 20.95
N TYR A 19 21.18 59.82 20.91
CA TYR A 19 21.10 61.25 20.52
C TYR A 19 20.85 61.52 19.01
N VAL A 20 19.86 62.30 18.56
CA VAL A 20 18.81 63.13 19.19
C VAL A 20 17.74 63.47 18.13
N GLU A 21 16.53 63.74 18.60
CA GLU A 21 15.35 64.20 17.88
C GLU A 21 15.53 65.55 17.15
N ALA A 22 14.61 65.77 16.20
CA ALA A 22 13.93 67.02 15.86
C ALA A 22 14.28 67.69 14.52
N GLU A 23 13.18 68.18 13.91
CA GLU A 23 13.06 69.08 12.76
C GLU A 23 13.31 68.39 11.39
N ASP A 24 12.40 68.38 10.42
CA ASP A 24 11.58 69.52 10.00
C ASP A 24 10.32 69.09 9.22
N ALA A 25 9.31 69.94 9.36
CA ALA A 25 8.02 69.86 8.71
C ALA A 25 8.00 70.65 7.39
N ALA A 26 7.00 70.34 6.58
CA ALA A 26 6.36 71.18 5.57
C ALA A 26 7.03 71.37 4.20
N GLN A 27 6.23 71.03 3.18
CA GLN A 27 5.97 71.69 1.88
C GLN A 27 5.85 70.61 0.77
N ASN A 28 4.86 70.57 -0.12
CA ASN A 28 3.65 71.36 -0.31
C ASN A 28 2.79 70.62 -1.36
N THR A 29 1.55 70.28 -0.98
CA THR A 29 0.28 70.63 -1.67
C THR A 29 -0.06 70.19 -3.11
N ASN A 30 -1.22 69.50 -3.16
CA ASN A 30 -2.41 69.69 -4.02
C ASN A 30 -2.30 69.56 -5.54
N THR A 31 -3.12 68.63 -6.08
CA THR A 31 -4.35 69.01 -6.81
C THR A 31 -5.31 67.81 -6.89
N ALA A 32 -6.58 68.08 -6.59
CA ALA A 32 -7.71 67.20 -6.76
C ALA A 32 -8.26 67.32 -8.20
N ASN A 33 -8.89 66.25 -8.71
CA ASN A 33 -10.07 66.36 -9.56
C ASN A 33 -10.88 65.04 -9.55
N GLN A 34 -12.16 65.26 -9.80
CA GLN A 34 -13.35 64.48 -9.49
C GLN A 34 -13.80 63.55 -10.64
N ASP A 35 -14.61 62.57 -10.25
CA ASP A 35 -15.72 61.87 -10.94
C ASP A 35 -15.45 61.00 -12.20
N ASP A 36 -15.82 59.71 -12.15
CA ASP A 36 -17.07 59.20 -12.76
C ASP A 36 -17.32 57.71 -12.43
N ASP A 37 -18.60 57.34 -12.38
CA ASP A 37 -19.22 56.11 -11.87
C ASP A 37 -19.09 54.87 -12.78
N GLY A 38 -19.33 53.69 -12.20
CA GLY A 38 -19.50 52.43 -12.92
C GLY A 38 -19.83 51.22 -12.03
N ASP A 39 -21.11 51.06 -11.71
CA ASP A 39 -21.74 49.99 -10.94
C ASP A 39 -21.44 48.55 -11.42
N GLY A 40 -21.40 47.59 -10.48
CA GLY A 40 -21.35 46.16 -10.78
C GLY A 40 -21.32 45.21 -9.57
N GLU A 41 -22.51 45.01 -8.97
CA GLU A 41 -22.95 43.87 -8.14
C GLU A 41 -22.14 43.38 -6.93
N LEU A 42 -22.61 43.81 -5.75
CA LEU A 42 -22.30 43.27 -4.43
C LEU A 42 -22.99 41.91 -4.20
N ILE A 43 -22.21 40.83 -4.16
CA ILE A 43 -22.63 39.57 -3.52
C ILE A 43 -22.46 39.73 -2.00
N ARG A 44 -23.60 39.75 -1.29
CA ARG A 44 -23.69 39.75 0.17
C ARG A 44 -23.23 38.39 0.72
N GLU A 45 -22.07 38.35 1.36
CA GLU A 45 -21.77 37.28 2.33
C GLU A 45 -22.40 37.66 3.68
N ALA A 46 -23.37 36.84 4.09
CA ALA A 46 -24.00 36.89 5.40
C ALA A 46 -23.06 36.24 6.42
N ASP A 47 -22.30 37.05 7.16
CA ASP A 47 -21.63 36.62 8.39
C ASP A 47 -22.66 36.58 9.54
N THR A 48 -23.28 35.41 9.72
CA THR A 48 -24.04 35.07 10.93
C THR A 48 -23.55 33.73 11.47
N SER A 49 -22.72 33.77 12.51
CA SER A 49 -23.03 33.19 13.82
C SER A 49 -21.76 33.13 14.69
N SER A 50 -21.77 34.00 15.69
CA SER A 50 -21.21 33.80 17.03
C SER A 50 -21.43 32.37 17.53
N ASP A 51 -20.42 31.78 18.18
CA ASP A 51 -20.52 31.29 19.56
C ASP A 51 -19.17 30.71 20.04
N ASP A 52 -18.47 31.52 20.85
CA ASP A 52 -17.65 31.07 21.97
C ASP A 52 -18.37 31.63 23.21
N ASP A 53 -18.76 30.79 24.17
CA ASP A 53 -18.74 31.12 25.61
C ASP A 53 -19.09 29.89 26.46
N ASP A 54 -18.08 29.36 27.15
CA ASP A 54 -18.23 28.78 28.49
C ASP A 54 -17.69 29.82 29.48
N ASP A 55 -18.56 30.67 30.04
CA ASP A 55 -18.34 31.26 31.38
C ASP A 55 -19.69 31.55 32.07
N LEU A 56 -20.10 30.62 32.94
CA LEU A 56 -21.26 30.73 33.82
C LEU A 56 -20.89 31.58 35.06
N GLY A 57 -21.11 32.88 34.99
CA GLY A 57 -21.03 33.80 36.13
C GLY A 57 -21.80 35.11 35.89
N PRO A 58 -22.37 35.77 36.92
CA PRO A 58 -23.13 37.00 36.73
C PRO A 58 -22.19 38.13 36.30
N ALA A 59 -22.34 38.57 35.05
CA ALA A 59 -21.51 39.61 34.43
C ALA A 59 -21.70 40.98 35.12
N LEU A 60 -20.59 41.58 35.56
CA LEU A 60 -20.48 43.01 35.85
C LEU A 60 -20.06 43.75 34.57
N PRO A 61 -20.59 44.94 34.28
CA PRO A 61 -20.21 45.71 33.12
C PRO A 61 -18.84 46.37 33.34
N SER A 62 -18.07 46.52 32.25
CA SER A 62 -16.83 47.29 32.11
C SER A 62 -15.51 46.56 32.40
N ALA A 63 -14.94 45.99 31.34
CA ALA A 63 -13.53 46.21 30.99
C ALA A 63 -13.36 46.13 29.47
N ALA A 64 -12.57 47.03 28.92
CA ALA A 64 -12.35 47.25 27.49
C ALA A 64 -12.13 45.95 26.69
N ALA A 65 -12.79 45.88 25.53
CA ALA A 65 -12.57 44.84 24.53
C ALA A 65 -11.08 44.62 24.30
N ALA A 66 -10.58 43.45 24.72
CA ALA A 66 -9.21 43.04 24.44
C ALA A 66 -8.96 43.18 22.93
N PRO A 67 -7.82 43.74 22.48
CA PRO A 67 -7.54 43.89 21.07
C PRO A 67 -7.54 42.50 20.42
N LYS A 68 -8.44 42.26 19.46
CA LYS A 68 -8.48 41.02 18.67
C LYS A 68 -7.07 40.76 18.15
N LYS A 69 -6.40 39.70 18.65
CA LYS A 69 -5.03 39.35 18.24
C LYS A 69 -4.97 39.34 16.72
N LYS A 70 -4.06 40.15 16.13
CA LYS A 70 -3.85 40.17 14.68
C LYS A 70 -3.58 38.73 14.21
N ARG A 71 -4.49 38.19 13.40
CA ARG A 71 -4.37 36.84 12.86
C ARG A 71 -3.06 36.72 12.07
N ARG A 72 -2.27 35.69 12.35
CA ARG A 72 -1.08 35.36 11.57
C ARG A 72 -1.54 35.07 10.13
N LYS A 73 -0.95 35.74 9.16
CA LYS A 73 -1.15 35.49 7.73
C LYS A 73 0.14 34.92 7.17
N LEU A 74 0.04 33.89 6.35
CA LEU A 74 1.20 33.36 5.64
C LEU A 74 1.51 34.31 4.45
N PRO A 75 2.73 34.87 4.36
CA PRO A 75 3.12 35.63 3.19
C PRO A 75 3.02 34.77 1.93
N TYR A 76 2.51 35.34 0.84
CA TYR A 76 2.38 34.68 -0.46
C TYR A 76 1.55 33.37 -0.46
N GLU A 77 0.64 33.19 0.50
CA GLU A 77 -0.21 32.00 0.60
C GLU A 77 -0.88 31.61 -0.73
N LYS A 78 -1.43 32.58 -1.45
CA LYS A 78 -2.07 32.35 -2.76
C LYS A 78 -1.13 31.67 -3.77
N LEU A 79 0.15 32.04 -3.79
CA LEU A 79 1.15 31.47 -4.69
C LEU A 79 1.43 30.00 -4.34
N TYR A 80 1.55 29.71 -3.04
CA TYR A 80 1.78 28.33 -2.60
C TYR A 80 0.57 27.44 -2.83
N VAL A 81 -0.64 27.97 -2.67
CA VAL A 81 -1.88 27.25 -3.01
C VAL A 81 -1.99 26.99 -4.51
N ALA A 82 -1.56 27.94 -5.35
CA ALA A 82 -1.50 27.76 -6.80
C ALA A 82 -0.44 26.72 -7.24
N ALA A 83 0.54 26.42 -6.39
CA ALA A 83 1.53 25.36 -6.64
C ALA A 83 1.03 23.95 -6.30
N LEU A 84 -0.18 23.82 -5.74
CA LEU A 84 -0.84 22.54 -5.48
C LEU A 84 -1.80 22.18 -6.63
N PRO A 85 -2.12 20.89 -6.84
CA PRO A 85 -3.00 20.46 -7.92
C PRO A 85 -4.30 21.24 -7.99
N GLY A 86 -4.60 21.85 -9.14
CA GLY A 86 -5.77 22.71 -9.34
C GLY A 86 -7.10 22.00 -9.09
N SER A 87 -7.25 20.75 -9.54
CA SER A 87 -8.52 20.02 -9.43
C SER A 87 -8.68 19.29 -8.08
N GLN A 88 -9.88 19.38 -7.50
CA GLN A 88 -10.23 18.62 -6.29
C GLN A 88 -10.62 17.16 -6.61
N ARG A 89 -10.94 16.85 -7.87
CA ARG A 89 -11.25 15.49 -8.34
C ARG A 89 -9.99 14.87 -8.97
N TYR A 90 -9.88 13.55 -8.93
CA TYR A 90 -8.78 12.88 -9.63
C TYR A 90 -9.03 12.94 -11.14
N SER A 91 -7.98 13.22 -11.90
CA SER A 91 -8.02 13.27 -13.37
C SER A 91 -7.87 11.89 -13.98
N LYS A 92 -7.01 11.05 -13.41
CA LYS A 92 -6.73 9.70 -13.91
C LYS A 92 -6.52 8.72 -12.75
N SER A 93 -6.90 7.46 -12.93
CA SER A 93 -6.58 6.35 -12.03
C SER A 93 -5.96 5.18 -12.80
N MET A 94 -4.98 4.52 -12.18
CA MET A 94 -4.22 3.41 -12.79
C MET A 94 -4.32 2.17 -11.90
N MET A 95 -4.49 1.01 -12.52
CA MET A 95 -4.68 -0.27 -11.85
C MET A 95 -3.36 -1.00 -11.55
N HIS A 96 -3.37 -1.76 -10.46
CA HIS A 96 -2.38 -2.77 -10.12
C HIS A 96 -3.03 -4.18 -10.15
N GLN A 97 -2.21 -5.23 -10.09
CA GLN A 97 -2.67 -6.62 -9.91
C GLN A 97 -3.26 -6.85 -8.52
N ASP A 98 -2.66 -6.24 -7.50
CA ASP A 98 -3.09 -6.32 -6.11
C ASP A 98 -3.06 -4.93 -5.44
N GLN A 99 -3.55 -4.84 -4.20
CA GLN A 99 -3.62 -3.56 -3.48
C GLN A 99 -2.22 -2.94 -3.35
N LEU A 100 -2.17 -1.61 -3.41
CA LEU A 100 -0.92 -0.87 -3.28
C LEU A 100 -0.55 -0.66 -1.80
N CYS A 101 0.75 -0.68 -1.52
CA CYS A 101 1.31 -0.38 -0.21
C CYS A 101 1.80 1.08 -0.13
N PHE A 102 2.80 1.43 -0.94
CA PHE A 102 3.47 2.72 -0.88
C PHE A 102 3.54 3.37 -2.27
N ASN A 103 3.52 4.71 -2.29
CA ASN A 103 3.83 5.50 -3.47
C ASN A 103 4.86 6.58 -3.08
N THR A 104 5.82 6.87 -3.96
CA THR A 104 6.83 7.88 -3.67
C THR A 104 7.37 8.49 -4.96
N PHE A 105 7.48 9.81 -5.00
CA PHE A 105 8.27 10.49 -6.01
C PHE A 105 9.73 10.54 -5.59
N THR A 106 10.58 10.26 -6.56
CA THR A 106 12.03 10.33 -6.41
C THR A 106 12.49 11.78 -6.58
N PRO A 107 13.31 12.32 -5.65
CA PRO A 107 13.79 13.69 -5.77
C PRO A 107 14.73 13.79 -6.97
N HIS A 108 14.59 14.85 -7.77
CA HIS A 108 15.46 15.18 -8.92
C HIS A 108 15.44 14.25 -10.14
N THR A 109 14.83 13.07 -10.06
CA THR A 109 14.80 12.10 -11.17
C THR A 109 13.42 11.94 -11.80
N ASP A 110 12.39 12.61 -11.25
CA ASP A 110 11.03 12.69 -11.82
C ASP A 110 10.36 11.32 -12.03
N PHE A 111 10.74 10.30 -11.26
CA PHE A 111 10.06 9.00 -11.27
C PHE A 111 9.10 8.87 -10.08
N LEU A 112 7.89 8.41 -10.36
CA LEU A 112 6.96 7.86 -9.38
C LEU A 112 7.22 6.36 -9.25
N ILE A 113 7.42 5.90 -8.02
CA ILE A 113 7.57 4.49 -7.70
C ILE A 113 6.36 4.05 -6.88
N THR A 114 5.75 2.94 -7.29
CA THR A 114 4.59 2.35 -6.61
C THR A 114 4.89 0.92 -6.22
N THR A 115 4.50 0.51 -5.02
CA THR A 115 4.68 -0.85 -4.52
C THR A 115 3.34 -1.49 -4.17
N SER A 116 3.27 -2.82 -4.23
CA SER A 116 2.05 -3.59 -3.97
C SER A 116 2.26 -4.68 -2.91
N ILE A 117 1.15 -5.16 -2.32
CA ILE A 117 1.12 -6.28 -1.36
C ILE A 117 1.65 -7.57 -1.98
N ASP A 118 1.53 -7.74 -3.29
CA ASP A 118 2.09 -8.91 -3.93
C ASP A 118 3.63 -8.85 -4.01
N GLY A 119 4.29 -7.74 -3.67
CA GLY A 119 5.73 -7.58 -3.77
C GLY A 119 6.21 -7.01 -5.10
N VAL A 120 5.30 -6.50 -5.94
CA VAL A 120 5.65 -5.83 -7.19
C VAL A 120 6.00 -4.36 -6.94
N VAL A 121 7.07 -3.92 -7.60
CA VAL A 121 7.52 -2.52 -7.68
C VAL A 121 7.40 -2.07 -9.12
N LYS A 122 6.69 -0.96 -9.37
CA LYS A 122 6.57 -0.34 -10.70
C LYS A 122 7.17 1.05 -10.70
N PHE A 123 7.88 1.35 -11.79
CA PHE A 123 8.47 2.64 -12.08
C PHE A 123 7.65 3.35 -13.14
N TRP A 124 7.27 4.59 -12.85
CA TRP A 124 6.52 5.46 -13.73
C TRP A 124 7.31 6.75 -13.94
N LYS A 125 7.50 7.17 -15.19
CA LYS A 125 8.17 8.43 -15.50
C LYS A 125 7.14 9.55 -15.51
N LYS A 126 7.41 10.65 -14.80
CA LYS A 126 6.63 11.88 -14.94
C LYS A 126 6.93 12.51 -16.30
N VAL A 127 5.88 12.76 -17.06
CA VAL A 127 5.91 13.55 -18.31
C VAL A 127 5.01 14.77 -18.13
N ALA A 128 5.08 15.75 -19.02
CA ALA A 128 4.29 16.99 -18.90
C ALA A 128 2.79 16.71 -18.63
N ASP A 129 2.18 15.79 -19.39
CA ASP A 129 0.75 15.48 -19.31
C ASP A 129 0.43 14.15 -18.61
N GLY A 130 1.14 13.86 -17.52
CA GLY A 130 0.82 12.74 -16.63
C GLY A 130 2.02 11.86 -16.31
N ILE A 131 1.81 10.54 -16.32
CA ILE A 131 2.86 9.56 -16.08
C ILE A 131 2.82 8.47 -17.15
N GLU A 132 4.00 7.92 -17.45
CA GLU A 132 4.16 6.79 -18.36
C GLU A 132 4.76 5.60 -17.61
N PHE A 133 4.25 4.40 -17.89
CA PHE A 133 4.81 3.18 -17.34
C PHE A 133 6.18 2.90 -17.97
N VAL A 134 7.18 2.60 -17.14
CA VAL A 134 8.55 2.32 -17.59
C VAL A 134 8.90 0.86 -17.42
N LYS A 135 8.86 0.37 -16.19
CA LYS A 135 9.32 -0.98 -15.85
C LYS A 135 8.62 -1.51 -14.61
N GLU A 136 8.46 -2.83 -14.57
CA GLU A 136 7.91 -3.58 -13.44
C GLU A 136 8.93 -4.61 -12.95
N PHE A 137 8.99 -4.77 -11.63
CA PHE A 137 9.81 -5.76 -10.95
C PHE A 137 9.00 -6.55 -9.93
N LYS A 138 9.12 -7.87 -9.97
CA LYS A 138 8.74 -8.71 -8.84
C LYS A 138 9.85 -8.67 -7.79
N ALA A 139 9.81 -7.66 -6.92
CA ALA A 139 10.83 -7.46 -5.92
C ALA A 139 10.74 -8.47 -4.79
N HIS A 140 9.55 -8.81 -4.29
CA HIS A 140 9.41 -9.69 -3.12
C HIS A 140 8.40 -10.81 -3.35
N GLU A 141 8.55 -11.91 -2.61
CA GLU A 141 7.56 -13.00 -2.55
C GLU A 141 6.49 -12.73 -1.47
N GLY A 142 5.92 -11.53 -1.49
CA GLY A 142 4.94 -11.09 -0.50
C GLY A 142 4.96 -9.58 -0.29
N GLU A 143 4.30 -9.14 0.79
CA GLU A 143 4.08 -7.71 1.05
C GLU A 143 5.39 -6.94 1.24
N VAL A 144 5.49 -5.80 0.57
CA VAL A 144 6.52 -4.79 0.87
C VAL A 144 6.13 -4.10 2.17
N LYS A 145 6.97 -4.19 3.20
CA LYS A 145 6.74 -3.61 4.54
C LYS A 145 7.20 -2.17 4.66
N SER A 146 8.28 -1.80 3.97
CA SER A 146 8.86 -0.46 4.05
C SER A 146 9.63 -0.13 2.77
N VAL A 147 9.67 1.15 2.45
CA VAL A 147 10.37 1.69 1.29
C VAL A 147 11.15 2.94 1.69
N SER A 148 12.27 3.18 1.04
CA SER A 148 13.05 4.42 1.21
C SER A 148 13.71 4.82 -0.10
N VAL A 149 13.71 6.12 -0.38
CA VAL A 149 14.41 6.72 -1.51
C VAL A 149 15.64 7.45 -0.97
N SER A 150 16.76 7.35 -1.66
CA SER A 150 17.96 8.09 -1.31
C SER A 150 17.75 9.60 -1.49
N ALA A 151 18.48 10.43 -0.74
CA ALA A 151 18.33 11.88 -0.81
C ALA A 151 18.67 12.49 -2.19
N ASP A 152 19.42 11.78 -3.03
CA ASP A 152 19.74 12.15 -4.41
C ASP A 152 18.76 11.55 -5.44
N GLY A 153 17.83 10.69 -5.02
CA GLY A 153 16.79 10.08 -5.85
C GLY A 153 17.28 9.02 -6.83
N ARG A 154 18.52 8.55 -6.66
CA ARG A 154 19.14 7.55 -7.53
C ARG A 154 18.92 6.12 -7.05
N SER A 155 18.83 5.91 -5.74
CA SER A 155 18.66 4.59 -5.15
C SER A 155 17.30 4.46 -4.47
N PHE A 156 16.68 3.30 -4.63
CA PHE A 156 15.42 2.96 -4.00
C PHE A 156 15.55 1.63 -3.26
N ALA A 157 15.23 1.60 -1.97
CA ALA A 157 15.32 0.41 -1.15
C ALA A 157 13.92 -0.07 -0.76
N THR A 158 13.70 -1.39 -0.81
CA THR A 158 12.47 -2.05 -0.37
C THR A 158 12.78 -3.15 0.63
N ALA A 159 11.95 -3.28 1.66
CA ALA A 159 11.98 -4.39 2.61
C ALA A 159 10.72 -5.24 2.46
N GLY A 160 10.90 -6.56 2.31
CA GLY A 160 9.81 -7.52 2.13
C GLY A 160 9.49 -8.33 3.39
N VAL A 161 8.32 -8.97 3.38
CA VAL A 161 7.98 -10.05 4.31
C VAL A 161 8.92 -11.26 4.17
N ASP A 162 9.50 -11.45 2.98
CA ASP A 162 10.43 -12.52 2.65
C ASP A 162 11.77 -12.47 3.40
N GLY A 163 11.98 -11.45 4.24
CA GLY A 163 13.21 -11.29 5.02
C GLY A 163 14.33 -10.58 4.25
N SER A 164 14.11 -10.20 2.98
CA SER A 164 15.12 -9.55 2.16
C SER A 164 14.93 -8.03 2.07
N VAL A 165 16.03 -7.31 1.89
CA VAL A 165 16.05 -5.90 1.50
C VAL A 165 16.66 -5.81 0.11
N LYS A 166 15.99 -5.15 -0.82
CA LYS A 166 16.44 -4.99 -2.21
C LYS A 166 16.70 -3.52 -2.51
N ILE A 167 17.82 -3.24 -3.15
CA ILE A 167 18.23 -1.89 -3.56
C ILE A 167 18.20 -1.82 -5.07
N PHE A 168 17.49 -0.84 -5.60
CA PHE A 168 17.31 -0.58 -7.03
C PHE A 168 17.99 0.72 -7.42
N ASP A 169 18.57 0.77 -8.61
CA ASP A 169 18.91 2.01 -9.29
C ASP A 169 17.67 2.54 -10.01
N VAL A 170 17.25 3.75 -9.68
CA VAL A 170 16.07 4.42 -10.25
C VAL A 170 16.33 4.86 -11.70
N ILE A 171 17.58 5.15 -12.07
CA ILE A 171 17.91 5.68 -13.40
C ILE A 171 18.08 4.55 -14.42
N THR A 172 18.83 3.49 -14.07
CA THR A 172 19.02 2.35 -14.98
C THR A 172 17.90 1.31 -14.86
N PHE A 173 17.10 1.41 -13.80
CA PHE A 173 16.06 0.45 -13.45
C PHE A 173 16.63 -0.95 -13.26
N ASP A 174 17.73 -1.07 -12.52
CA ASP A 174 18.34 -2.36 -12.23
C ASP A 174 18.31 -2.67 -10.73
N LEU A 175 18.29 -3.95 -10.40
CA LEU A 175 18.52 -4.40 -9.04
C LEU A 175 20.02 -4.33 -8.74
N LEU A 176 20.43 -3.40 -7.89
CA LEU A 176 21.83 -3.22 -7.49
C LEU A 176 22.28 -4.32 -6.52
N ALA A 177 21.48 -4.56 -5.48
CA ALA A 177 21.82 -5.54 -4.46
C ALA A 177 20.60 -6.15 -3.78
N MET A 178 20.82 -7.35 -3.27
CA MET A 178 19.91 -8.06 -2.37
C MET A 178 20.64 -8.31 -1.06
N LEU A 179 20.14 -7.74 0.02
CA LEU A 179 20.62 -7.96 1.38
C LEU A 179 19.68 -8.95 2.05
N THR A 180 20.26 -9.95 2.71
CA THR A 180 19.53 -10.93 3.52
C THR A 180 20.02 -10.83 4.96
N PRO A 181 19.41 -9.95 5.78
CA PRO A 181 19.77 -9.82 7.18
C PRO A 181 19.58 -11.14 7.95
N GLU A 182 20.57 -11.51 8.75
CA GLU A 182 20.56 -12.79 9.49
C GLU A 182 19.73 -12.75 10.78
N LEU A 183 19.48 -11.55 11.33
CA LEU A 183 18.89 -11.37 12.66
C LEU A 183 17.40 -11.70 12.71
N ALA A 184 16.62 -11.08 11.83
CA ALA A 184 15.17 -11.11 11.83
C ALA A 184 14.65 -10.45 10.53
N PRO A 185 13.38 -10.65 10.16
CA PRO A 185 12.81 -9.99 8.99
C PRO A 185 12.84 -8.45 9.18
N PRO A 186 13.22 -7.70 8.13
CA PRO A 186 13.33 -6.25 8.19
C PRO A 186 11.95 -5.61 8.38
N LYS A 187 11.89 -4.57 9.22
CA LYS A 187 10.68 -3.82 9.52
C LYS A 187 10.63 -2.48 8.80
N CYS A 188 11.70 -1.68 8.96
CA CYS A 188 11.82 -0.37 8.34
C CYS A 188 13.20 -0.22 7.70
N VAL A 189 13.24 0.43 6.53
CA VAL A 189 14.47 0.79 5.82
C VAL A 189 14.54 2.31 5.66
N CYS A 190 15.73 2.88 5.80
CA CYS A 190 15.94 4.32 5.64
C CYS A 190 17.35 4.61 5.12
N PHE A 191 17.47 5.36 4.03
CA PHE A 191 18.76 5.92 3.63
C PHE A 191 19.17 7.04 4.59
N VAL A 192 20.37 6.92 5.16
CA VAL A 192 20.88 7.82 6.23
C VAL A 192 22.10 8.60 5.76
N HIS A 193 21.98 9.24 4.60
CA HIS A 193 23.06 10.04 4.02
C HIS A 193 22.54 11.26 3.28
N GLY A 194 23.36 12.32 3.26
CA GLY A 194 23.13 13.51 2.46
C GLY A 194 23.37 13.29 0.97
N ARG A 195 23.00 14.28 0.16
CA ARG A 195 23.24 14.27 -1.28
C ARG A 195 24.75 14.26 -1.58
N GLY A 196 25.17 13.40 -2.51
CA GLY A 196 26.56 13.30 -2.95
C GLY A 196 27.49 12.62 -1.94
N ALA A 197 26.95 11.87 -0.97
CA ALA A 197 27.75 11.09 -0.03
C ALA A 197 28.64 10.08 -0.76
N SER A 198 29.92 10.04 -0.39
CA SER A 198 30.90 9.10 -0.94
C SER A 198 30.70 7.66 -0.47
N MET A 199 30.03 7.44 0.66
CA MET A 199 29.52 6.15 1.09
C MET A 199 28.06 6.32 1.53
N PRO A 200 27.08 6.01 0.67
CA PRO A 200 25.69 6.03 1.07
C PRO A 200 25.45 4.91 2.10
N LEU A 201 24.75 5.22 3.18
CA LEU A 201 24.43 4.27 4.23
C LEU A 201 22.94 3.96 4.22
N LEU A 202 22.60 2.70 4.41
CA LEU A 202 21.23 2.21 4.55
C LEU A 202 21.03 1.66 5.96
N ALA A 203 20.13 2.26 6.72
CA ALA A 203 19.72 1.76 8.02
C ALA A 203 18.52 0.81 7.89
N VAL A 204 18.61 -0.34 8.56
CA VAL A 204 17.58 -1.38 8.58
C VAL A 204 17.24 -1.70 10.04
N SER A 205 15.95 -1.62 10.39
CA SER A 205 15.42 -2.15 11.64
C SER A 205 14.73 -3.49 11.42
N TYR A 206 14.53 -4.26 12.49
CA TYR A 206 13.96 -5.60 12.41
C TYR A 206 12.71 -5.77 13.28
N GLU A 207 11.88 -6.74 12.92
CA GLU A 207 10.73 -7.10 13.75
C GLU A 207 11.17 -7.77 15.05
N GLY A 208 10.59 -7.33 16.17
CA GLY A 208 10.88 -7.90 17.49
C GLY A 208 12.26 -7.54 18.07
N SER A 209 13.10 -6.79 17.34
CA SER A 209 14.43 -6.38 17.81
C SER A 209 14.56 -4.86 17.91
N PRO A 210 15.14 -4.33 19.01
CA PRO A 210 15.43 -2.89 19.13
C PRO A 210 16.66 -2.45 18.32
N SER A 211 17.38 -3.40 17.72
CA SER A 211 18.62 -3.12 17.01
C SER A 211 18.40 -2.48 15.64
N ILE A 212 19.30 -1.57 15.26
CA ILE A 212 19.37 -0.98 13.92
C ILE A 212 20.70 -1.39 13.32
N THR A 213 20.69 -2.00 12.14
CA THR A 213 21.93 -2.36 11.41
C THR A 213 22.13 -1.42 10.23
N LEU A 214 23.37 -1.03 10.01
CA LEU A 214 23.79 -0.20 8.89
C LEU A 214 24.45 -1.07 7.82
N TYR A 215 24.00 -0.89 6.59
CA TYR A 215 24.52 -1.52 5.39
C TYR A 215 25.06 -0.47 4.43
N ASP A 216 25.86 -0.94 3.47
CA ASP A 216 26.26 -0.12 2.33
C ASP A 216 25.07 0.11 1.40
N GLY A 217 24.70 1.37 1.21
CA GLY A 217 23.59 1.80 0.36
C GLY A 217 23.87 1.70 -1.14
N ARG A 218 25.13 1.48 -1.56
CA ARG A 218 25.44 1.12 -2.96
C ARG A 218 25.14 -0.33 -3.27
N GLY A 219 25.16 -1.17 -2.24
CA GLY A 219 25.04 -2.60 -2.39
C GLY A 219 26.32 -3.29 -2.89
N GLU A 220 27.48 -2.61 -2.89
CA GLU A 220 28.77 -3.26 -3.22
C GLU A 220 29.16 -4.23 -2.12
N ASN A 221 28.89 -3.87 -0.86
CA ASN A 221 29.09 -4.73 0.29
C ASN A 221 27.75 -5.15 0.92
N THR A 222 27.49 -6.46 0.93
CA THR A 222 26.27 -7.04 1.52
C THR A 222 26.38 -7.34 3.01
N THR A 223 27.59 -7.24 3.58
CA THR A 223 27.84 -7.48 5.00
C THR A 223 27.41 -6.29 5.86
N PRO A 224 26.91 -6.52 7.08
CA PRO A 224 26.54 -5.43 7.99
C PRO A 224 27.79 -4.65 8.40
N LEU A 225 27.75 -3.33 8.23
CA LEU A 225 28.84 -2.43 8.59
C LEU A 225 28.90 -2.19 10.11
N ARG A 226 27.73 -2.06 10.74
CA ARG A 226 27.59 -1.68 12.15
C ARG A 226 26.20 -2.00 12.67
N THR A 227 26.11 -2.46 13.91
CA THR A 227 24.83 -2.72 14.60
C THR A 227 24.71 -1.85 15.84
N LEU A 228 23.60 -1.13 15.95
CA LEU A 228 23.25 -0.24 17.06
C LEU A 228 22.24 -0.95 17.97
N GLU A 229 22.69 -1.49 19.09
CA GLU A 229 21.83 -2.27 20.00
C GLU A 229 21.25 -1.45 21.16
N LYS A 230 21.91 -0.35 21.54
CA LYS A 230 21.64 0.37 22.79
C LYS A 230 20.73 1.60 22.63
N LEU A 231 20.31 1.92 21.41
CA LEU A 231 19.55 3.14 21.14
C LEU A 231 18.12 3.05 21.66
N HIS A 232 17.44 1.94 21.39
CA HIS A 232 16.06 1.71 21.80
C HIS A 232 15.94 0.53 22.76
N ARG A 233 14.83 0.48 23.51
CA ARG A 233 14.50 -0.66 24.38
C ARG A 233 13.43 -1.57 23.77
N GLN A 234 12.62 -1.01 22.86
CA GLN A 234 11.56 -1.71 22.14
C GLN A 234 11.91 -1.76 20.65
N PRO A 235 11.26 -2.63 19.85
CA PRO A 235 11.53 -2.74 18.42
C PRO A 235 11.32 -1.41 17.69
N VAL A 236 12.22 -1.10 16.75
CA VAL A 236 12.18 0.16 15.99
C VAL A 236 11.23 0.02 14.82
N SER A 237 10.17 0.82 14.84
CA SER A 237 9.07 0.78 13.88
C SER A 237 9.29 1.69 12.68
N LEU A 238 9.87 2.88 12.88
CA LEU A 238 9.99 3.92 11.86
C LEU A 238 11.33 4.64 11.95
N MET A 239 11.86 5.05 10.80
CA MET A 239 13.07 5.85 10.69
C MET A 239 12.93 6.90 9.59
N SER A 240 13.52 8.08 9.79
CA SER A 240 13.60 9.13 8.77
C SER A 240 14.86 9.95 8.96
N TYR A 241 15.56 10.26 7.87
CA TYR A 241 16.79 11.04 7.88
C TYR A 241 16.52 12.51 7.55
N ASN A 242 17.12 13.41 8.33
CA ASN A 242 17.15 14.84 8.08
C ASN A 242 18.54 15.24 7.60
N SER A 243 18.66 15.57 6.31
CA SER A 243 19.92 15.95 5.69
C SER A 243 20.45 17.31 6.16
N GLN A 244 19.59 18.21 6.62
CA GLN A 244 20.01 19.54 7.07
C GLN A 244 20.79 19.48 8.40
N TYR A 245 20.36 18.59 9.30
CA TYR A 245 20.94 18.44 10.63
C TYR A 245 21.87 17.22 10.73
N ASP A 246 22.03 16.48 9.64
CA ASP A 246 22.69 15.17 9.58
C ASP A 246 22.26 14.24 10.72
N CYS A 247 20.94 14.07 10.83
CA CYS A 247 20.34 13.39 11.98
C CYS A 247 19.22 12.47 11.53
N VAL A 248 19.22 11.25 12.07
CA VAL A 248 18.17 10.27 11.90
C VAL A 248 17.24 10.35 13.10
N LEU A 249 15.95 10.43 12.80
CA LEU A 249 14.86 10.19 13.73
C LEU A 249 14.50 8.71 13.68
N SER A 250 14.42 8.08 14.84
CA SER A 250 13.97 6.69 14.97
C SER A 250 12.92 6.58 16.06
N ILE A 251 11.89 5.77 15.82
CA ILE A 251 10.74 5.63 16.72
C ILE A 251 10.53 4.15 17.06
N ASP A 252 10.43 3.84 18.35
CA ASP A 252 10.11 2.49 18.81
C ASP A 252 8.60 2.20 18.87
N GLU A 253 8.23 0.93 18.99
CA GLU A 253 6.83 0.51 19.19
C GLU A 253 6.23 0.96 20.53
N GLY A 254 7.06 1.50 21.45
CA GLY A 254 6.63 2.14 22.69
C GLY A 254 6.32 3.63 22.56
N GLY A 255 6.48 4.21 21.36
CA GLY A 255 6.30 5.64 21.10
C GLY A 255 7.45 6.53 21.57
N MET A 256 8.64 5.97 21.82
CA MET A 256 9.85 6.73 22.12
C MET A 256 10.54 7.16 20.83
N ILE A 257 10.90 8.44 20.78
CA ILE A 257 11.65 9.04 19.67
C ILE A 257 13.09 9.24 20.10
N GLU A 258 14.05 8.75 19.31
CA GLU A 258 15.49 8.97 19.48
C GLU A 258 16.11 9.67 18.27
N TYR A 259 17.08 10.53 18.56
CA TYR A 259 17.87 11.30 17.60
C TYR A 259 19.30 10.76 17.61
N TRP A 260 19.84 10.45 16.44
CA TRP A 260 21.22 10.00 16.30
C TRP A 260 21.79 10.41 14.95
N SER A 261 23.09 10.66 14.87
CA SER A 261 23.76 11.06 13.63
C SER A 261 24.69 9.96 13.12
N PRO A 262 24.62 9.61 11.81
CA PRO A 262 25.53 8.62 11.24
C PRO A 262 26.99 9.09 11.23
N SER A 263 27.23 10.41 11.20
CA SER A 263 28.58 10.99 11.20
C SER A 263 29.14 11.19 12.60
N SER A 264 28.29 11.50 13.58
CA SER A 264 28.69 11.78 14.97
C SER A 264 28.65 10.54 15.87
N ASN A 265 29.28 9.44 15.42
CA ASN A 265 29.37 8.18 16.18
C ASN A 265 28.01 7.62 16.67
N TYR A 266 26.92 7.90 15.95
CA TYR A 266 25.55 7.50 16.30
C TYR A 266 25.00 8.07 17.59
N GLU A 267 25.57 9.19 18.04
CA GLU A 267 25.03 9.98 19.15
C GLU A 267 24.15 11.11 18.62
N LYS A 268 23.35 11.70 19.52
CA LYS A 268 22.54 12.87 19.20
C LYS A 268 23.47 14.03 18.81
N PRO A 269 23.23 14.70 17.67
CA PRO A 269 24.08 15.82 17.28
C PRO A 269 23.88 17.04 18.21
N ASP A 270 24.86 17.93 18.23
CA ASP A 270 24.88 19.13 19.09
C ASP A 270 24.01 20.28 18.57
N ASN A 271 23.62 20.21 17.29
CA ASN A 271 22.82 21.22 16.60
C ASN A 271 21.30 21.10 16.88
N VAL A 272 20.87 20.11 17.66
CA VAL A 272 19.49 19.94 18.15
C VAL A 272 19.42 20.19 19.66
N PHE A 273 18.22 20.14 20.23
CA PHE A 273 17.95 20.38 21.64
C PHE A 273 19.01 19.78 22.60
N ALA A 274 19.29 20.54 23.66
CA ALA A 274 20.34 20.17 24.62
C ALA A 274 19.92 19.00 25.53
N ILE A 275 18.70 19.05 26.08
CA ILE A 275 18.21 18.04 27.04
C ILE A 275 16.85 17.53 26.57
N LYS A 276 16.68 16.21 26.51
CA LYS A 276 15.45 15.57 26.05
C LYS A 276 14.23 15.91 26.91
N SER A 277 14.40 16.17 28.20
CA SER A 277 13.31 16.54 29.11
C SER A 277 12.65 17.90 28.81
N SER A 278 13.32 18.78 28.06
CA SER A 278 12.74 20.08 27.66
C SER A 278 11.92 20.00 26.36
N THR A 279 11.85 18.81 25.75
CA THR A 279 11.16 18.53 24.49
C THR A 279 9.77 17.94 24.72
N SER A 280 8.97 17.86 23.66
CA SER A 280 7.67 17.19 23.67
C SER A 280 7.73 15.76 23.12
N LEU A 281 8.93 15.17 23.00
CA LEU A 281 9.12 13.86 22.37
C LEU A 281 8.53 12.68 23.16
N PHE A 282 8.15 12.89 24.43
CA PHE A 282 7.49 11.89 25.27
C PHE A 282 5.95 11.89 25.12
N GLU A 283 5.40 12.75 24.28
CA GLU A 283 3.94 12.92 24.11
C GLU A 283 3.26 11.62 23.68
N PHE A 284 3.86 10.85 22.77
CA PHE A 284 3.33 9.57 22.30
C PHE A 284 3.22 8.54 23.42
N LYS A 285 4.28 8.42 24.22
CA LYS A 285 4.30 7.53 25.40
C LYS A 285 3.27 7.96 26.45
N LYS A 286 3.09 9.27 26.65
CA LYS A 286 2.05 9.81 27.55
C LYS A 286 0.64 9.50 27.03
N ALA A 287 0.42 9.63 25.73
CA ALA A 287 -0.84 9.32 25.06
C ALA A 287 -1.07 7.81 24.84
N LYS A 288 -0.07 6.96 25.12
CA LYS A 288 -0.06 5.52 24.80
C LYS A 288 -0.38 5.26 23.31
N SER A 289 0.12 6.13 22.44
CA SER A 289 -0.04 6.03 21.00
C SER A 289 1.31 5.81 20.31
N VAL A 290 1.27 5.15 19.17
CA VAL A 290 2.45 4.83 18.36
C VAL A 290 2.29 5.52 17.00
N PRO A 291 3.30 6.28 16.55
CA PRO A 291 3.33 6.82 15.20
C PRO A 291 3.29 5.71 14.14
N SER A 292 2.46 5.88 13.10
CA SER A 292 2.42 4.99 11.93
C SER A 292 3.26 5.51 10.77
N SER A 293 3.55 6.81 10.75
CA SER A 293 4.41 7.45 9.75
C SER A 293 5.19 8.59 10.37
N ILE A 294 6.33 8.90 9.74
CA ILE A 294 7.14 10.06 10.01
C ILE A 294 7.59 10.64 8.67
N THR A 295 7.37 11.94 8.49
CA THR A 295 7.81 12.65 7.29
C THR A 295 8.51 13.91 7.69
N MET A 296 9.70 14.11 7.14
CA MET A 296 10.46 15.34 7.30
C MET A 296 9.89 16.42 6.36
N SER A 297 9.81 17.65 6.85
CA SER A 297 9.58 18.80 5.97
C SER A 297 10.76 18.96 5.00
N PRO A 298 10.53 19.42 3.76
CA PRO A 298 11.61 19.61 2.78
C PRO A 298 12.69 20.60 3.23
N ASN A 299 12.32 21.53 4.11
CA ASN A 299 13.24 22.49 4.70
C ASN A 299 13.96 21.98 5.96
N GLY A 300 13.70 20.74 6.41
CA GLY A 300 14.33 20.10 7.56
C GLY A 300 13.97 20.68 8.94
N GLN A 301 13.14 21.72 9.03
CA GLN A 301 12.83 22.40 10.29
C GLN A 301 11.73 21.71 11.09
N GLN A 302 10.84 20.98 10.43
CA GLN A 302 9.71 20.31 11.06
C GLN A 302 9.62 18.86 10.63
N PHE A 303 8.95 18.04 11.44
CA PHE A 303 8.49 16.72 11.03
C PHE A 303 7.05 16.49 11.47
N ALA A 304 6.31 15.72 10.68
CA ALA A 304 4.92 15.38 10.94
C ALA A 304 4.78 13.87 11.12
N THR A 305 3.83 13.50 11.98
CA THR A 305 3.52 12.11 12.31
C THR A 305 2.02 11.93 12.43
N MET A 306 1.50 10.80 11.95
CA MET A 306 0.18 10.30 12.30
C MET A 306 0.35 9.20 13.35
N SER A 307 -0.46 9.19 14.42
CA SER A 307 -0.41 8.15 15.45
C SER A 307 -1.73 7.45 15.67
N PHE A 308 -1.64 6.22 16.20
CA PHE A 308 -2.77 5.37 16.56
C PHE A 308 -2.56 4.82 17.99
N PRO A 309 -3.63 4.55 18.74
CA PRO A 309 -5.05 4.62 18.37
C PRO A 309 -5.69 6.00 18.51
N ASP A 310 -4.94 7.01 18.97
CA ASP A 310 -5.46 8.37 19.22
C ASP A 310 -5.86 9.16 17.97
N ARG A 311 -5.41 8.73 16.77
CA ARG A 311 -5.75 9.32 15.46
C ARG A 311 -5.47 10.82 15.40
N LYS A 312 -4.28 11.21 15.86
CA LYS A 312 -3.86 12.62 15.82
C LYS A 312 -2.70 12.81 14.86
N VAL A 313 -2.77 13.87 14.07
CA VAL A 313 -1.61 14.37 13.32
C VAL A 313 -0.88 15.36 14.20
N ARG A 314 0.39 15.08 14.49
CA ARG A 314 1.26 15.96 15.28
C ARG A 314 2.38 16.48 14.40
N VAL A 315 2.65 17.78 14.51
CA VAL A 315 3.76 18.46 13.87
C VAL A 315 4.70 18.93 14.96
N PHE A 316 5.97 18.59 14.84
CA PHE A 316 7.02 18.96 15.78
C PHE A 316 8.04 19.85 15.09
N ASP A 317 8.60 20.76 15.86
CA ASP A 317 9.79 21.50 15.48
C ASP A 317 11.02 20.60 15.70
N PHE A 318 11.78 20.34 14.64
CA PHE A 318 12.89 19.39 14.64
C PHE A 318 14.04 19.85 15.58
N PRO A 319 14.52 21.11 15.52
CA PRO A 319 15.66 21.53 16.34
C PRO A 319 15.32 21.55 17.83
N THR A 320 14.12 22.02 18.20
CA THR A 320 13.72 22.12 19.60
C THR A 320 13.08 20.85 20.15
N GLY A 321 12.63 19.93 19.29
CA GLY A 321 11.86 18.74 19.67
C GLY A 321 10.50 19.07 20.30
N LYS A 322 10.03 20.32 20.19
CA LYS A 322 8.76 20.75 20.81
C LYS A 322 7.61 20.53 19.86
N LEU A 323 6.45 20.22 20.44
CA LEU A 323 5.21 20.08 19.70
C LEU A 323 4.80 21.46 19.16
N TYR A 324 4.70 21.56 17.84
CA TYR A 324 4.27 22.77 17.15
C TYR A 324 2.75 22.82 17.08
N ARG A 325 2.11 21.75 16.56
CA ARG A 325 0.65 21.64 16.43
C ARG A 325 0.17 20.20 16.53
N THR A 326 -1.11 20.07 16.91
CA THR A 326 -1.86 18.81 16.92
C THR A 326 -3.19 19.01 16.22
N TYR A 327 -3.54 18.07 15.35
CA TYR A 327 -4.84 17.98 14.69
C TYR A 327 -5.51 16.68 15.13
N ASP A 328 -6.73 16.79 15.64
CA ASP A 328 -7.50 15.65 16.14
C ASP A 328 -8.40 15.12 15.03
N GLU A 329 -8.15 13.89 14.58
CA GLU A 329 -8.98 13.16 13.62
C GLU A 329 -9.58 11.91 14.29
N SER A 330 -9.79 11.96 15.61
CA SER A 330 -10.47 10.89 16.33
C SER A 330 -11.92 10.76 15.88
N LEU A 331 -12.44 9.53 15.98
CA LEU A 331 -13.82 9.22 15.58
C LEU A 331 -14.85 10.01 16.41
N ALA A 332 -14.53 10.28 17.68
CA ALA A 332 -15.37 11.09 18.57
C ALA A 332 -15.49 12.52 18.03
N THR A 333 -14.35 13.19 17.81
CA THR A 333 -14.32 14.56 17.27
C THR A 333 -15.00 14.65 15.91
N ILE A 334 -14.78 13.69 15.02
CA ILE A 334 -15.43 13.66 13.70
C ILE A 334 -16.94 13.53 13.82
N THR A 335 -17.43 12.67 14.74
CA THR A 335 -18.86 12.46 14.96
C THR A 335 -19.52 13.69 15.58
N GLU A 336 -18.87 14.32 16.55
CA GLU A 336 -19.33 15.55 17.19
C GLU A 336 -19.40 16.71 16.17
N MET A 337 -18.37 16.88 15.33
CA MET A 337 -18.36 17.91 14.29
C MET A 337 -19.49 17.70 13.26
N GLN A 338 -19.78 16.45 12.90
CA GLN A 338 -20.87 16.11 11.98
C GLN A 338 -22.25 16.42 12.62
N GLN A 339 -22.44 16.08 13.89
CA GLN A 339 -23.69 16.33 14.62
C GLN A 339 -23.93 17.82 14.88
N ALA A 340 -22.88 18.55 15.28
CA ALA A 340 -22.93 19.99 15.51
C ALA A 340 -23.02 20.82 14.21
N GLY A 341 -22.80 20.20 13.05
CA GLY A 341 -22.77 20.90 11.76
C GLY A 341 -21.56 21.82 11.59
N THR A 342 -20.55 21.69 12.44
CA THR A 342 -19.30 22.47 12.39
C THR A 342 -18.23 21.81 11.51
N ALA A 343 -18.51 20.61 10.98
CA ALA A 343 -17.69 19.98 9.97
C ALA A 343 -17.56 20.87 8.72
N ILE A 344 -16.38 20.84 8.10
CA ILE A 344 -16.08 21.59 6.86
C ILE A 344 -17.09 21.26 5.75
N ASP A 345 -17.58 20.03 5.75
CA ASP A 345 -18.65 19.58 4.89
C ASP A 345 -19.52 18.59 5.64
N LYS A 346 -20.83 18.81 5.62
CA LYS A 346 -21.79 17.91 6.23
C LYS A 346 -22.14 16.82 5.23
N LEU A 347 -21.68 15.60 5.51
CA LEU A 347 -22.01 14.44 4.69
C LEU A 347 -23.45 13.98 4.94
N ASP A 348 -24.05 13.30 3.96
CA ASP A 348 -25.28 12.55 4.18
C ASP A 348 -25.05 11.43 5.21
N ASP A 349 -26.04 11.14 6.06
CA ASP A 349 -25.87 10.19 7.17
C ASP A 349 -25.51 8.77 6.71
N VAL A 350 -26.02 8.34 5.55
CA VAL A 350 -25.71 7.01 4.97
C VAL A 350 -24.27 6.97 4.48
N GLU A 351 -23.84 8.02 3.78
CA GLU A 351 -22.46 8.13 3.30
C GLU A 351 -21.48 8.27 4.47
N PHE A 352 -21.81 9.10 5.46
CA PHE A 352 -21.02 9.26 6.69
C PHE A 352 -20.86 7.92 7.42
N GLY A 353 -21.95 7.18 7.59
CA GLY A 353 -21.92 5.83 8.20
C GLY A 353 -21.01 4.86 7.45
N ARG A 354 -21.06 4.88 6.10
CA ARG A 354 -20.17 4.05 5.27
C ARG A 354 -18.70 4.42 5.46
N ARG A 355 -18.36 5.72 5.41
CA ARG A 355 -16.98 6.18 5.59
C ARG A 355 -16.46 5.94 6.99
N LEU A 356 -17.32 6.05 8.01
CA LEU A 356 -17.00 5.72 9.39
C LEU A 356 -16.69 4.21 9.56
N GLY A 357 -17.37 3.35 8.81
CA GLY A 357 -17.05 1.92 8.73
C GLY A 357 -15.62 1.69 8.24
N VAL A 358 -15.23 2.33 7.13
CA VAL A 358 -13.86 2.26 6.59
C VAL A 358 -12.83 2.79 7.59
N GLU A 359 -13.15 3.86 8.32
CA GLU A 359 -12.28 4.40 9.38
C GLU A 359 -12.04 3.41 10.54
N ARG A 360 -12.95 2.47 10.80
CA ARG A 360 -12.70 1.41 11.79
C ARG A 360 -11.76 0.33 11.27
N GLU A 361 -11.79 0.05 9.97
CA GLU A 361 -10.93 -0.94 9.32
C GLU A 361 -9.46 -0.52 9.23
N ILE A 362 -9.18 0.79 9.08
CA ILE A 362 -7.80 1.29 8.92
C ILE A 362 -6.92 1.13 10.17
N GLU A 363 -7.51 0.83 11.33
CA GLU A 363 -6.78 0.58 12.58
C GLU A 363 -6.04 -0.77 12.55
N HIS A 364 -6.38 -1.64 11.61
CA HIS A 364 -5.69 -2.90 11.41
C HIS A 364 -4.18 -2.66 11.15
N PRO A 365 -3.26 -3.40 11.82
CA PRO A 365 -1.82 -3.15 11.74
C PRO A 365 -1.19 -3.13 10.34
N THR A 366 -1.77 -3.86 9.39
CA THR A 366 -1.29 -3.88 7.99
C THR A 366 -1.68 -2.61 7.23
N VAL A 367 -2.86 -2.05 7.51
CA VAL A 367 -3.37 -0.85 6.83
C VAL A 367 -2.73 0.40 7.45
N ARG A 368 -2.59 0.45 8.78
CA ARG A 368 -1.99 1.62 9.47
C ARG A 368 -0.58 1.94 8.98
N ALA A 369 0.22 0.92 8.65
CA ALA A 369 1.60 1.08 8.19
C ALA A 369 1.71 1.77 6.82
N ARG A 370 0.61 1.81 6.06
CA ARG A 370 0.55 2.41 4.72
C ARG A 370 0.09 3.87 4.77
N ILE A 371 -0.34 4.35 5.93
CA ILE A 371 -0.86 5.71 6.11
C ILE A 371 0.30 6.66 6.34
N ASN A 372 0.36 7.73 5.57
CA ASN A 372 1.33 8.80 5.76
C ASN A 372 0.71 10.20 5.87
N VAL A 373 1.56 11.13 6.28
CA VAL A 373 1.34 12.57 6.23
C VAL A 373 2.48 13.15 5.43
N ILE A 374 2.22 14.02 4.47
CA ILE A 374 3.25 14.65 3.65
C ILE A 374 3.22 16.17 3.82
N PHE A 375 4.35 16.80 3.50
CA PHE A 375 4.46 18.25 3.39
C PHE A 375 4.41 18.66 1.93
N ASP A 376 4.03 19.90 1.68
CA ASP A 376 4.36 20.58 0.43
C ASP A 376 5.85 20.97 0.38
N GLU A 377 6.35 21.34 -0.79
CA GLU A 377 7.74 21.79 -1.00
C GLU A 377 8.15 22.92 -0.06
N THR A 378 7.23 23.80 0.32
CA THR A 378 7.54 24.94 1.19
C THR A 378 7.61 24.56 2.67
N GLY A 379 6.99 23.44 3.05
CA GLY A 379 6.85 22.99 4.44
C GLY A 379 5.78 23.73 5.24
N ASN A 380 4.93 24.56 4.61
CA ASN A 380 3.87 25.31 5.28
C ASN A 380 2.52 24.58 5.29
N PHE A 381 2.33 23.63 4.37
CA PHE A 381 1.13 22.82 4.28
C PHE A 381 1.44 21.37 4.59
N ILE A 382 0.53 20.75 5.33
CA ILE A 382 0.50 19.30 5.49
C ILE A 382 -0.68 18.72 4.74
N LEU A 383 -0.47 17.57 4.14
CA LEU A 383 -1.49 16.81 3.45
C LEU A 383 -1.59 15.43 4.08
N TYR A 384 -2.80 15.03 4.42
CA TYR A 384 -3.08 13.70 4.94
C TYR A 384 -4.51 13.28 4.58
N GLY A 385 -4.72 11.98 4.44
CA GLY A 385 -6.05 11.46 4.20
C GLY A 385 -6.90 11.56 5.48
N SER A 386 -8.17 11.89 5.33
CA SER A 386 -9.22 11.95 6.37
C SER A 386 -10.52 11.34 5.84
N ILE A 387 -11.54 11.22 6.68
CA ILE A 387 -12.88 10.74 6.32
C ILE A 387 -13.52 11.59 5.20
N LEU A 388 -13.22 12.88 5.14
CA LEU A 388 -13.73 13.80 4.13
C LEU A 388 -12.99 13.70 2.79
N GLY A 389 -11.84 13.02 2.73
CA GLY A 389 -10.90 13.05 1.63
C GLY A 389 -9.50 13.47 2.10
N THR A 390 -8.63 13.88 1.17
CA THR A 390 -7.27 14.33 1.52
C THR A 390 -7.30 15.82 1.90
N LYS A 391 -7.11 16.12 3.19
CA LYS A 391 -7.10 17.50 3.71
C LYS A 391 -5.74 18.14 3.46
N VAL A 392 -5.75 19.39 3.02
CA VAL A 392 -4.58 20.27 2.95
C VAL A 392 -4.73 21.33 4.03
N ILE A 393 -3.84 21.31 5.01
CA ILE A 393 -3.90 22.21 6.17
C ILE A 393 -2.69 23.13 6.19
N ASN A 394 -2.96 24.42 6.32
CA ASN A 394 -1.93 25.41 6.57
C ASN A 394 -1.49 25.33 8.04
N THR A 395 -0.24 24.96 8.28
CA THR A 395 0.31 24.81 9.63
C THR A 395 0.53 26.15 10.31
N LEU A 396 0.61 27.27 9.59
CA LEU A 396 0.73 28.60 10.23
C LEU A 396 -0.63 29.14 10.67
N THR A 397 -1.63 29.09 9.78
CA THR A 397 -2.96 29.70 9.99
C THR A 397 -3.97 28.75 10.64
N ASN A 398 -3.66 27.46 10.70
CA ASN A 398 -4.52 26.40 11.23
C ASN A 398 -5.86 26.25 10.49
N ARG A 399 -5.84 26.46 9.17
CA ARG A 399 -7.03 26.37 8.33
C ARG A 399 -6.86 25.28 7.29
N VAL A 400 -7.96 24.59 6.99
CA VAL A 400 -8.04 23.73 5.82
C VAL A 400 -8.18 24.62 4.60
N VAL A 401 -7.24 24.48 3.69
CA VAL A 401 -7.18 25.28 2.46
C VAL A 401 -7.88 24.56 1.31
N LYS A 402 -7.73 23.24 1.26
CA LYS A 402 -8.28 22.40 0.19
C LYS A 402 -8.55 20.99 0.68
N VAL A 403 -9.52 20.32 0.06
CA VAL A 403 -9.81 18.91 0.29
C VAL A 403 -9.90 18.21 -1.07
N TYR A 404 -9.01 17.24 -1.32
CA TYR A 404 -9.04 16.43 -2.54
C TYR A 404 -9.86 15.16 -2.34
N GLY A 405 -10.53 14.71 -3.41
CA GLY A 405 -11.30 13.46 -3.40
C GLY A 405 -12.54 13.52 -2.52
N LYS A 406 -13.09 14.73 -2.27
CA LYS A 406 -14.24 14.94 -1.39
C LYS A 406 -15.44 14.07 -1.75
N GLU A 407 -15.77 14.02 -3.04
CA GLU A 407 -16.90 13.27 -3.60
C GLU A 407 -16.54 11.81 -3.92
N GLU A 408 -15.29 11.39 -3.69
CA GLU A 408 -14.83 10.07 -4.13
C GLU A 408 -15.00 9.03 -3.02
N PRO A 409 -15.48 7.81 -3.34
CA PRO A 409 -15.84 6.80 -2.35
C PRO A 409 -14.63 5.96 -1.90
N PHE A 410 -13.48 6.60 -1.64
CA PHE A 410 -12.29 5.92 -1.14
C PHE A 410 -11.57 6.75 -0.08
N ARG A 411 -11.00 6.05 0.89
CA ARG A 411 -10.16 6.63 1.93
C ARG A 411 -8.69 6.62 1.49
N ALA A 412 -8.08 7.79 1.32
CA ALA A 412 -6.70 7.90 0.86
C ALA A 412 -5.69 7.42 1.93
N LEU A 413 -4.80 6.48 1.65
CA LEU A 413 -3.85 5.95 2.64
C LEU A 413 -2.45 6.56 2.48
N ASN A 414 -1.79 6.27 1.35
CA ASN A 414 -0.46 6.75 1.05
C ASN A 414 -0.52 7.87 0.01
N LEU A 415 0.09 9.00 0.34
CA LEU A 415 0.13 10.21 -0.46
C LEU A 415 1.55 10.51 -0.89
N THR A 416 1.70 10.98 -2.12
CA THR A 416 2.95 11.60 -2.58
C THR A 416 2.64 12.79 -3.47
N LEU A 417 3.43 13.85 -3.35
CA LEU A 417 3.21 15.10 -4.04
C LEU A 417 4.41 15.41 -4.93
N TYR A 418 4.13 15.75 -6.17
CA TYR A 418 5.05 16.32 -7.13
C TYR A 418 4.64 17.77 -7.39
N GLN A 419 5.57 18.70 -7.21
CA GLN A 419 5.37 20.10 -7.55
C GLN A 419 6.47 20.49 -8.52
N GLY A 420 6.27 20.20 -9.81
CA GLY A 420 7.26 20.44 -10.84
C GLY A 420 7.74 21.89 -10.88
N GLN A 421 8.93 22.09 -11.45
CA GLN A 421 9.43 23.44 -11.72
C GLN A 421 8.70 24.01 -12.94
N PRO A 422 8.35 25.32 -12.94
CA PRO A 422 7.87 25.98 -14.16
C PRO A 422 8.94 25.86 -15.25
N GLU A 423 8.51 25.80 -16.52
CA GLU A 423 9.46 25.79 -17.63
C GLU A 423 10.32 27.06 -17.59
N LYS A 424 11.63 26.93 -17.86
CA LYS A 424 12.55 28.06 -17.85
C LYS A 424 12.09 29.10 -18.86
N LYS A 425 11.81 30.31 -18.37
CA LYS A 425 11.47 31.47 -19.21
C LYS A 425 12.51 31.66 -20.32
N GLY A 426 12.07 31.68 -21.57
CA GLY A 426 12.75 32.49 -22.60
C GLY A 426 12.65 33.98 -22.25
N VAL A 427 13.34 34.87 -22.96
CA VAL A 427 13.26 36.31 -22.70
C VAL A 427 11.80 36.79 -22.88
N VAL A 428 11.11 37.06 -21.77
CA VAL A 428 9.72 37.58 -21.76
C VAL A 428 9.79 39.10 -21.79
N THR A 429 9.21 39.71 -22.83
CA THR A 429 9.08 41.17 -22.90
C THR A 429 7.99 41.65 -21.93
N VAL A 430 8.10 42.88 -21.44
CA VAL A 430 7.10 43.47 -20.52
C VAL A 430 5.69 43.48 -21.14
N GLN A 431 5.58 43.62 -22.46
CA GLN A 431 4.32 43.55 -23.20
C GLN A 431 3.76 42.11 -23.27
N MET A 432 4.60 41.10 -23.42
CA MET A 432 4.18 39.69 -23.40
C MET A 432 3.71 39.27 -22.00
N ALA A 433 4.41 39.71 -20.94
CA ALA A 433 4.00 39.44 -19.56
C ALA A 433 2.67 40.14 -19.17
N ALA A 434 2.36 41.29 -19.79
CA ALA A 434 1.11 42.03 -19.59
C ALA A 434 -0.06 41.52 -20.46
N SER A 435 0.19 40.58 -21.38
CA SER A 435 -0.85 39.99 -22.23
C SER A 435 -1.46 38.75 -21.58
N ASP A 436 -2.79 38.62 -21.59
CA ASP A 436 -3.53 37.42 -21.15
C ASP A 436 -3.39 36.26 -22.14
N ASN A 437 -2.15 35.89 -22.46
CA ASN A 437 -1.87 34.81 -23.39
C ASN A 437 -1.94 33.46 -22.65
N PRO A 438 -2.87 32.55 -23.03
CA PRO A 438 -3.03 31.26 -22.37
C PRO A 438 -1.78 30.37 -22.42
N LEU A 439 -0.95 30.50 -23.45
CA LEU A 439 0.30 29.73 -23.60
C LEU A 439 1.37 30.19 -22.60
N LEU A 440 1.43 31.48 -22.29
CA LEU A 440 2.32 32.02 -21.26
C LEU A 440 1.84 31.62 -19.86
N GLN A 441 0.53 31.64 -19.62
CA GLN A 441 -0.05 31.17 -18.36
C GLN A 441 0.18 29.67 -18.13
N GLN A 442 0.12 28.85 -19.20
CA GLN A 442 0.47 27.42 -19.14
C GLN A 442 1.97 27.20 -18.88
N ALA A 443 2.85 27.98 -19.49
CA ALA A 443 4.29 27.91 -19.22
C ALA A 443 4.67 28.40 -17.81
N GLU A 444 3.88 29.31 -17.22
CA GLU A 444 4.04 29.75 -15.83
C GLU A 444 3.38 28.81 -14.81
N ALA A 445 2.40 28.01 -15.24
CA ALA A 445 1.72 27.05 -14.39
C ALA A 445 2.66 25.90 -14.01
N ARG A 446 2.83 25.67 -12.71
CA ARG A 446 3.56 24.50 -12.21
C ARG A 446 2.78 23.23 -12.50
N ASP A 447 3.42 22.26 -13.13
CA ASP A 447 2.91 20.90 -13.25
C ASP A 447 2.92 20.22 -11.88
N SER A 448 1.79 20.28 -11.19
CA SER A 448 1.62 19.72 -9.86
C SER A 448 0.72 18.49 -9.91
N MET A 449 1.13 17.44 -9.20
CA MET A 449 0.46 16.16 -9.17
C MET A 449 0.47 15.58 -7.77
N LEU A 450 -0.71 15.30 -7.23
CA LEU A 450 -0.88 14.54 -5.99
C LEU A 450 -1.31 13.12 -6.36
N VAL A 451 -0.59 12.13 -5.87
CA VAL A 451 -0.90 10.71 -6.07
C VAL A 451 -1.33 10.10 -4.75
N ALA A 452 -2.47 9.41 -4.74
CA ALA A 452 -3.04 8.80 -3.56
C ALA A 452 -3.40 7.32 -3.79
N THR A 453 -3.10 6.45 -2.83
CA THR A 453 -3.65 5.09 -2.79
C THR A 453 -4.94 5.05 -1.99
N GLY A 454 -5.86 4.13 -2.31
CA GLY A 454 -7.15 4.00 -1.60
C GLY A 454 -7.23 2.74 -0.74
N SER A 455 -7.89 2.83 0.42
CA SER A 455 -8.16 1.67 1.28
C SER A 455 -9.01 0.63 0.53
N GLY A 456 -8.51 -0.62 0.48
CA GLY A 456 -9.16 -1.72 -0.23
C GLY A 456 -9.24 -1.56 -1.75
N LYS A 457 -8.52 -0.59 -2.34
CA LYS A 457 -8.52 -0.33 -3.79
C LYS A 457 -7.23 -0.85 -4.42
N VAL A 458 -7.38 -1.48 -5.58
CA VAL A 458 -6.29 -2.05 -6.39
C VAL A 458 -5.80 -1.02 -7.44
N ARG A 459 -5.82 0.26 -7.07
CA ARG A 459 -5.47 1.37 -7.95
C ARG A 459 -4.94 2.56 -7.17
N PHE A 460 -4.18 3.40 -7.84
CA PHE A 460 -3.82 4.72 -7.35
C PHE A 460 -4.50 5.81 -8.19
N TYR A 461 -4.70 6.96 -7.55
CA TYR A 461 -5.47 8.09 -8.07
C TYR A 461 -4.56 9.30 -8.21
N MET A 462 -4.66 10.00 -9.33
CA MET A 462 -3.85 11.18 -9.63
C MET A 462 -4.72 12.43 -9.68
N PHE A 463 -4.37 13.43 -8.89
CA PHE A 463 -4.96 14.76 -8.91
C PHE A 463 -3.97 15.69 -9.61
N THR A 464 -4.43 16.41 -10.63
CA THR A 464 -3.59 17.29 -11.45
C THR A 464 -4.25 18.66 -11.59
N ASN A 465 -3.66 19.55 -12.38
CA ASN A 465 -4.25 20.84 -12.71
C ASN A 465 -5.42 20.75 -13.69
N ASP A 466 -5.64 19.60 -14.33
CA ASP A 466 -6.75 19.41 -15.26
C ASP A 466 -8.10 19.43 -14.53
N THR A 467 -8.92 20.44 -14.83
CA THR A 467 -10.26 20.63 -14.29
C THR A 467 -11.35 20.04 -15.18
N ALA A 468 -11.06 19.75 -16.45
CA ALA A 468 -12.01 19.23 -17.43
C ALA A 468 -12.09 17.69 -17.39
N ILE A 469 -12.48 17.14 -16.24
CA ILE A 469 -12.41 15.70 -15.99
C ILE A 469 -13.68 15.00 -16.49
N ASP A 470 -13.51 14.15 -17.51
CA ASP A 470 -14.55 13.22 -17.97
C ASP A 470 -14.58 11.95 -17.08
N LYS A 471 -15.73 11.69 -16.45
CA LYS A 471 -15.94 10.53 -15.58
C LYS A 471 -15.84 9.19 -16.31
N SER A 472 -16.06 9.17 -17.63
CA SER A 472 -16.04 7.94 -18.42
C SER A 472 -14.62 7.44 -18.73
N ASN A 473 -13.67 8.36 -18.91
CA ASN A 473 -12.32 8.06 -19.41
C ASN A 473 -11.21 8.20 -18.35
N ARG A 474 -11.54 8.68 -17.14
CA ARG A 474 -10.56 8.87 -16.06
C ARG A 474 -10.02 7.56 -15.46
N ASP A 475 -10.75 6.46 -15.58
CA ASP A 475 -10.36 5.17 -14.99
C ASP A 475 -9.68 4.28 -16.03
N ILE A 476 -8.35 4.17 -15.94
CA ILE A 476 -7.55 3.44 -16.91
C ILE A 476 -7.39 1.99 -16.46
N HIS A 477 -7.87 1.07 -17.30
CA HIS A 477 -7.77 -0.37 -17.11
C HIS A 477 -6.51 -0.94 -17.78
N ASN A 478 -5.33 -0.51 -17.31
CA ASN A 478 -4.04 -0.98 -17.83
C ASN A 478 -3.79 -2.47 -17.53
N GLU A 479 -4.36 -3.01 -16.46
CA GLU A 479 -4.18 -4.41 -16.07
C GLU A 479 -5.37 -4.98 -15.29
N LYS A 480 -5.48 -6.32 -15.28
CA LYS A 480 -6.58 -7.04 -14.61
C LYS A 480 -6.19 -7.41 -13.17
N PRO A 481 -7.05 -7.17 -12.15
CA PRO A 481 -6.77 -7.59 -10.77
C PRO A 481 -6.62 -9.11 -10.62
N ARG A 482 -5.69 -9.55 -9.77
CA ARG A 482 -5.38 -10.95 -9.50
C ARG A 482 -6.57 -11.73 -8.98
N THR A 483 -7.39 -11.13 -8.11
CA THR A 483 -8.59 -11.76 -7.54
C THR A 483 -9.60 -12.18 -8.61
N ILE A 484 -9.70 -11.42 -9.71
CA ILE A 484 -10.57 -11.74 -10.84
C ILE A 484 -9.97 -12.86 -11.68
N ALA A 485 -8.64 -12.84 -11.88
CA ALA A 485 -7.93 -13.90 -12.59
C ALA A 485 -8.02 -15.26 -11.85
N THR A 486 -7.82 -15.27 -10.52
CA THR A 486 -7.92 -16.50 -9.70
C THR A 486 -9.34 -17.06 -9.71
N LYS A 487 -10.37 -16.19 -9.65
CA LYS A 487 -11.76 -16.64 -9.71
C LYS A 487 -12.11 -17.26 -11.08
N GLN A 488 -11.65 -16.66 -12.17
CA GLN A 488 -11.84 -17.21 -13.52
C GLN A 488 -11.05 -18.50 -13.74
N GLN A 489 -9.83 -18.62 -13.21
CA GLN A 489 -9.04 -19.86 -13.26
C GLN A 489 -9.67 -20.97 -12.41
N ALA A 490 -10.20 -20.64 -11.22
CA ALA A 490 -10.94 -21.59 -10.40
C ALA A 490 -12.25 -22.04 -11.09
N GLU A 491 -12.98 -21.14 -11.74
CA GLU A 491 -14.16 -21.47 -12.53
C GLU A 491 -13.81 -22.29 -13.79
N ALA A 492 -12.69 -22.01 -14.45
CA ALA A 492 -12.20 -22.79 -15.59
C ALA A 492 -11.70 -24.19 -15.18
N ALA A 493 -11.00 -24.30 -14.05
CA ALA A 493 -10.60 -25.59 -13.46
C ALA A 493 -11.83 -26.40 -13.01
N LYS A 494 -12.86 -25.75 -12.45
CA LYS A 494 -14.14 -26.35 -12.09
C LYS A 494 -14.96 -26.77 -13.32
N ALA A 495 -14.84 -26.06 -14.43
CA ALA A 495 -15.42 -26.45 -15.73
C ALA A 495 -14.65 -27.60 -16.40
N GLN A 496 -13.35 -27.72 -16.16
CA GLN A 496 -12.55 -28.83 -16.69
C GLN A 496 -12.80 -30.16 -15.96
N THR A 497 -13.03 -30.13 -14.64
CA THR A 497 -13.13 -31.33 -13.80
C THR A 497 -14.45 -32.10 -13.94
N GLY A 498 -15.51 -31.50 -14.51
CA GLY A 498 -16.81 -32.17 -14.67
C GLY A 498 -17.50 -32.44 -13.32
N SER A 499 -18.83 -32.30 -13.28
CA SER A 499 -19.60 -32.53 -12.05
C SER A 499 -20.14 -33.97 -11.97
N SER A 500 -20.28 -34.61 -13.12
CA SER A 500 -20.74 -35.99 -13.25
C SER A 500 -20.14 -36.66 -14.49
N ALA A 501 -20.14 -37.99 -14.50
CA ALA A 501 -19.77 -38.76 -15.69
C ALA A 501 -20.70 -39.95 -15.86
N THR A 502 -20.92 -40.36 -17.11
CA THR A 502 -21.66 -41.58 -17.45
C THR A 502 -20.72 -42.56 -18.12
N ILE A 503 -20.48 -43.69 -17.46
CA ILE A 503 -19.68 -44.80 -17.98
C ILE A 503 -20.61 -45.71 -18.77
N HIS A 504 -20.46 -45.70 -20.09
CA HIS A 504 -21.16 -46.60 -20.98
C HIS A 504 -20.45 -47.95 -20.98
N THR A 505 -21.08 -49.00 -20.46
CA THR A 505 -20.49 -50.36 -20.45
C THR A 505 -21.24 -51.29 -21.38
N SER A 506 -20.67 -52.45 -21.70
CA SER A 506 -21.37 -53.50 -22.46
C SER A 506 -22.65 -54.02 -21.78
N TYR A 507 -22.84 -53.76 -20.48
CA TYR A 507 -24.00 -54.19 -19.69
C TYR A 507 -25.03 -53.07 -19.42
N GLY A 508 -24.72 -51.83 -19.82
CA GLY A 508 -25.54 -50.64 -19.61
C GLY A 508 -24.75 -49.47 -19.04
N ASP A 509 -25.47 -48.40 -18.71
CA ASP A 509 -24.86 -47.14 -18.29
C ASP A 509 -24.76 -47.01 -16.77
N ILE A 510 -23.60 -46.57 -16.29
CA ILE A 510 -23.35 -46.26 -14.87
C ILE A 510 -23.10 -44.76 -14.76
N GLN A 511 -24.02 -44.03 -14.13
CA GLN A 511 -23.86 -42.59 -13.90
C GLN A 511 -23.22 -42.36 -12.52
N ILE A 512 -22.09 -41.65 -12.51
CA ILE A 512 -21.34 -41.28 -11.31
C ILE A 512 -21.37 -39.77 -11.09
N ARG A 513 -21.50 -39.36 -9.82
CA ARG A 513 -21.22 -37.99 -9.38
C ARG A 513 -19.77 -37.94 -8.93
N LEU A 514 -19.05 -36.92 -9.40
CA LEU A 514 -17.64 -36.69 -9.07
C LEU A 514 -17.52 -35.69 -7.92
N TYR A 515 -16.42 -35.75 -7.17
CA TYR A 515 -16.14 -34.89 -6.02
C TYR A 515 -14.88 -34.04 -6.21
N PRO A 516 -14.86 -33.09 -7.17
CA PRO A 516 -13.68 -32.27 -7.45
C PRO A 516 -13.25 -31.39 -6.26
N GLU A 517 -14.18 -31.08 -5.34
CA GLU A 517 -13.88 -30.30 -4.13
C GLU A 517 -13.11 -31.11 -3.07
N HIS A 518 -13.15 -32.44 -3.14
CA HIS A 518 -12.53 -33.33 -2.16
C HIS A 518 -11.33 -34.11 -2.72
N ALA A 519 -11.35 -34.44 -4.02
CA ALA A 519 -10.27 -35.16 -4.70
C ALA A 519 -9.99 -34.53 -6.08
N PRO A 520 -9.46 -33.30 -6.14
CA PRO A 520 -9.27 -32.56 -7.39
C PRO A 520 -8.38 -33.28 -8.38
N LYS A 521 -7.24 -33.86 -7.96
CA LYS A 521 -6.32 -34.55 -8.88
C LYS A 521 -6.91 -35.85 -9.39
N ALA A 522 -7.56 -36.64 -8.53
CA ALA A 522 -8.20 -37.89 -8.96
C ALA A 522 -9.33 -37.63 -9.97
N VAL A 523 -10.15 -36.61 -9.73
CA VAL A 523 -11.24 -36.21 -10.65
C VAL A 523 -10.68 -35.65 -11.96
N GLU A 524 -9.64 -34.81 -11.91
CA GLU A 524 -8.97 -34.28 -13.12
C GLU A 524 -8.40 -35.41 -13.96
N ASN A 525 -7.65 -36.33 -13.34
CA ASN A 525 -7.08 -37.50 -13.99
C ASN A 525 -8.16 -38.34 -14.68
N PHE A 526 -9.23 -38.69 -13.96
CA PHE A 526 -10.34 -39.46 -14.50
C PHE A 526 -11.05 -38.74 -15.65
N THR A 527 -11.35 -37.46 -15.50
CA THR A 527 -12.09 -36.67 -16.50
C THR A 527 -11.27 -36.44 -17.76
N VAL A 528 -9.97 -36.17 -17.64
CA VAL A 528 -9.08 -35.98 -18.79
C VAL A 528 -8.84 -37.31 -19.52
N HIS A 529 -8.61 -38.42 -18.82
CA HIS A 529 -8.54 -39.74 -19.47
C HIS A 529 -9.86 -40.09 -20.18
N SER A 530 -11.00 -39.76 -19.60
CA SER A 530 -12.32 -39.97 -20.21
C SER A 530 -12.49 -39.14 -21.49
N LYS A 531 -12.07 -37.88 -21.49
CA LYS A 531 -12.10 -36.99 -22.68
C LYS A 531 -11.12 -37.41 -23.77
N ASN A 532 -10.00 -38.02 -23.40
CA ASN A 532 -8.99 -38.53 -24.32
C ASN A 532 -9.29 -39.96 -24.81
N ASP A 533 -10.51 -40.47 -24.56
CA ASP A 533 -10.94 -41.82 -24.95
C ASP A 533 -10.05 -42.95 -24.40
N TYR A 534 -9.27 -42.68 -23.35
CA TYR A 534 -8.30 -43.62 -22.78
C TYR A 534 -8.97 -44.87 -22.22
N TYR A 535 -10.16 -44.72 -21.63
CA TYR A 535 -10.92 -45.84 -21.06
C TYR A 535 -11.70 -46.66 -22.10
N ASN A 536 -11.72 -46.25 -23.37
CA ASN A 536 -12.54 -46.91 -24.39
C ASN A 536 -11.97 -48.29 -24.72
N GLY A 537 -12.79 -49.32 -24.56
CA GLY A 537 -12.40 -50.72 -24.76
C GLY A 537 -11.74 -51.39 -23.55
N ILE A 538 -11.48 -50.65 -22.46
CA ILE A 538 -10.88 -51.24 -21.25
C ILE A 538 -11.85 -52.18 -20.56
N ILE A 539 -11.35 -53.35 -20.16
CA ILE A 539 -12.13 -54.40 -19.50
C ILE A 539 -12.17 -54.25 -17.98
N PHE A 540 -13.24 -54.75 -17.38
CA PHE A 540 -13.29 -55.06 -15.96
C PHE A 540 -12.48 -56.34 -15.71
N HIS A 541 -11.20 -56.18 -15.39
CA HIS A 541 -10.26 -57.30 -15.25
C HIS A 541 -10.38 -58.02 -13.90
N ARG A 542 -11.02 -57.39 -12.91
CA ARG A 542 -11.18 -57.95 -11.57
C ARG A 542 -12.57 -57.66 -10.99
N ILE A 543 -13.31 -58.71 -10.66
CA ILE A 543 -14.67 -58.68 -10.09
C ILE A 543 -14.73 -59.62 -8.89
N ILE A 544 -15.07 -59.07 -7.72
CA ILE A 544 -15.22 -59.83 -6.48
C ILE A 544 -16.63 -59.58 -5.93
N ARG A 545 -17.42 -60.66 -5.86
CA ARG A 545 -18.79 -60.61 -5.34
C ARG A 545 -18.82 -60.13 -3.88
N LYS A 546 -19.79 -59.26 -3.58
CA LYS A 546 -19.99 -58.57 -2.30
C LYS A 546 -18.78 -57.74 -1.86
N PHE A 547 -18.01 -57.23 -2.82
CA PHE A 547 -16.85 -56.40 -2.54
C PHE A 547 -16.73 -55.24 -3.53
N MET A 548 -16.25 -55.50 -4.74
CA MET A 548 -15.97 -54.44 -5.72
C MET A 548 -15.78 -54.97 -7.15
N ILE A 549 -15.95 -54.07 -8.11
CA ILE A 549 -15.63 -54.25 -9.53
C ILE A 549 -14.52 -53.26 -9.91
N GLN A 550 -13.43 -53.73 -10.52
CA GLN A 550 -12.24 -52.93 -10.83
C GLN A 550 -11.96 -52.93 -12.34
N THR A 551 -11.52 -51.76 -12.82
CA THR A 551 -11.27 -51.46 -14.23
C THR A 551 -10.18 -50.37 -14.35
N GLY A 552 -9.94 -49.87 -15.56
CA GLY A 552 -9.02 -48.76 -15.82
C GLY A 552 -7.57 -49.17 -16.06
N ASP A 553 -7.33 -50.46 -16.33
CA ASP A 553 -6.04 -51.01 -16.76
C ASP A 553 -6.08 -51.35 -18.28
N PRO A 554 -5.28 -50.67 -19.13
CA PRO A 554 -5.21 -50.97 -20.56
C PRO A 554 -4.72 -52.39 -20.88
N LEU A 555 -3.91 -53.01 -20.02
CA LEU A 555 -3.39 -54.38 -20.21
C LEU A 555 -4.40 -55.45 -19.77
N GLY A 556 -5.33 -55.09 -18.89
CA GLY A 556 -6.39 -55.98 -18.39
C GLY A 556 -5.89 -57.12 -17.51
N ASP A 557 -4.74 -56.95 -16.86
CA ASP A 557 -4.10 -57.91 -15.95
C ASP A 557 -3.88 -57.38 -14.52
N GLY A 558 -4.19 -56.10 -14.29
CA GLY A 558 -4.08 -55.40 -13.01
C GLY A 558 -2.75 -54.68 -12.80
N THR A 559 -1.80 -54.76 -13.74
CA THR A 559 -0.45 -54.18 -13.57
C THR A 559 -0.21 -52.90 -14.36
N GLY A 560 -1.05 -52.61 -15.35
CA GLY A 560 -0.87 -51.46 -16.24
C GLY A 560 -1.67 -50.22 -15.86
N GLY A 561 -1.40 -49.14 -16.59
CA GLY A 561 -2.12 -47.88 -16.50
C GLY A 561 -1.26 -46.75 -15.92
N ASP A 562 -1.21 -45.64 -16.64
CA ASP A 562 -0.48 -44.43 -16.26
C ASP A 562 -1.47 -43.28 -15.98
N SER A 563 -1.07 -42.33 -15.14
CA SER A 563 -1.84 -41.09 -14.96
C SER A 563 -1.67 -40.16 -16.17
N ILE A 564 -2.50 -39.12 -16.26
CA ILE A 564 -2.38 -38.07 -17.28
C ILE A 564 -1.05 -37.31 -17.24
N TRP A 565 -0.32 -37.40 -16.11
CA TRP A 565 0.97 -36.75 -15.91
C TRP A 565 2.16 -37.67 -16.22
N GLY A 566 1.93 -38.92 -16.60
CA GLY A 566 2.99 -39.90 -16.90
C GLY A 566 3.74 -40.43 -15.68
N SER A 567 3.29 -40.10 -14.46
CA SER A 567 3.82 -40.63 -13.20
C SER A 567 2.70 -40.88 -12.19
N ASN A 568 2.96 -41.68 -11.16
CA ASN A 568 2.00 -41.85 -10.06
C ASN A 568 1.71 -40.51 -9.35
N PHE A 569 0.50 -40.37 -8.81
CA PHE A 569 0.10 -39.18 -8.04
C PHE A 569 -0.36 -39.53 -6.62
N GLU A 570 -0.35 -38.50 -5.75
CA GLU A 570 -0.63 -38.61 -4.32
C GLU A 570 -2.07 -39.01 -3.98
N ASP A 571 -2.28 -39.50 -2.76
CA ASP A 571 -3.62 -39.83 -2.26
C ASP A 571 -4.33 -38.59 -1.69
N GLU A 572 -5.64 -38.48 -1.93
CA GLU A 572 -6.46 -37.35 -1.50
C GLU A 572 -7.54 -37.83 -0.50
N PHE A 573 -7.23 -37.79 0.79
CA PHE A 573 -8.14 -38.24 1.86
C PHE A 573 -8.86 -37.07 2.53
N THR A 574 -10.18 -37.19 2.68
CA THR A 574 -11.00 -36.19 3.40
C THR A 574 -11.90 -36.87 4.43
N PRO A 575 -12.08 -36.30 5.64
CA PRO A 575 -12.97 -36.88 6.66
C PRO A 575 -14.44 -36.98 6.22
N ALA A 576 -14.84 -36.18 5.22
CA ALA A 576 -16.20 -36.15 4.69
C ALA A 576 -16.54 -37.34 3.79
N LEU A 577 -15.53 -37.99 3.18
CA LEU A 577 -15.71 -39.12 2.28
C LEU A 577 -15.19 -40.41 2.94
N ARG A 578 -16.06 -41.40 3.04
CA ARG A 578 -15.81 -42.72 3.63
C ARG A 578 -16.49 -43.81 2.80
N HIS A 579 -15.98 -45.04 2.86
CA HIS A 579 -16.56 -46.23 2.25
C HIS A 579 -17.72 -46.80 3.11
N ASP A 580 -18.56 -45.91 3.63
CA ASP A 580 -19.63 -46.16 4.60
C ASP A 580 -20.89 -46.77 3.95
N LYS A 581 -20.96 -46.73 2.62
CA LYS A 581 -22.12 -47.09 1.81
C LYS A 581 -21.64 -47.70 0.48
N PRO A 582 -22.42 -48.62 -0.13
CA PRO A 582 -22.08 -49.25 -1.40
C PRO A 582 -22.10 -48.26 -2.58
N TYR A 583 -21.50 -48.65 -3.70
CA TYR A 583 -21.38 -47.88 -4.93
C TYR A 583 -20.48 -46.64 -4.82
N THR A 584 -19.45 -46.73 -3.98
CA THR A 584 -18.41 -45.70 -3.86
C THR A 584 -17.33 -45.97 -4.92
N VAL A 585 -16.89 -44.91 -5.60
CA VAL A 585 -15.88 -44.97 -6.67
C VAL A 585 -14.56 -44.45 -6.13
N SER A 586 -13.53 -45.30 -6.18
CA SER A 586 -12.23 -45.03 -5.57
C SER A 586 -11.07 -45.46 -6.47
N MET A 587 -9.93 -44.79 -6.33
CA MET A 587 -8.71 -45.13 -7.07
C MET A 587 -8.14 -46.47 -6.61
N ALA A 588 -7.71 -47.31 -7.56
CA ALA A 588 -6.96 -48.51 -7.28
C ALA A 588 -5.46 -48.16 -7.26
N ASN A 589 -4.82 -48.39 -6.11
CA ASN A 589 -3.40 -48.12 -5.90
C ASN A 589 -2.68 -49.37 -5.36
N ALA A 590 -1.37 -49.44 -5.54
CA ALA A 590 -0.51 -50.53 -5.07
C ALA A 590 0.15 -50.20 -3.71
N GLY A 591 -0.27 -49.11 -3.07
CA GLY A 591 0.35 -48.52 -1.88
C GLY A 591 0.14 -47.01 -1.84
N LYS A 592 0.64 -46.37 -0.78
CA LYS A 592 0.50 -44.91 -0.58
C LYS A 592 1.12 -44.13 -1.74
N GLY A 593 0.36 -43.20 -2.32
CA GLY A 593 0.81 -42.29 -3.38
C GLY A 593 1.08 -42.98 -4.72
N THR A 594 0.40 -44.09 -5.00
CA THR A 594 0.56 -44.86 -6.25
C THR A 594 -0.69 -44.84 -7.12
N ASN A 595 -1.45 -43.73 -7.10
CA ASN A 595 -2.61 -43.59 -7.96
C ASN A 595 -2.17 -43.38 -9.42
N ALA A 596 -2.84 -44.08 -10.34
CA ALA A 596 -2.60 -44.03 -11.79
C ALA A 596 -3.94 -43.93 -12.55
N SER A 597 -4.24 -44.83 -13.50
CA SER A 597 -5.53 -44.81 -14.23
C SER A 597 -6.59 -45.76 -13.69
N GLN A 598 -6.21 -46.75 -12.87
CA GLN A 598 -7.11 -47.79 -12.39
C GLN A 598 -8.05 -47.30 -11.28
N PHE A 599 -9.30 -47.76 -11.31
CA PHE A 599 -10.30 -47.45 -10.29
C PHE A 599 -11.26 -48.61 -10.07
N PHE A 600 -11.96 -48.60 -8.94
CA PHE A 600 -12.97 -49.58 -8.60
C PHE A 600 -14.25 -48.96 -8.07
N ILE A 601 -15.35 -49.71 -8.21
CA ILE A 601 -16.66 -49.38 -7.66
C ILE A 601 -17.00 -50.45 -6.61
N THR A 602 -17.26 -50.02 -5.38
CA THR A 602 -17.65 -50.95 -4.30
C THR A 602 -19.10 -51.39 -4.45
N THR A 603 -19.42 -52.63 -4.08
CA THR A 603 -20.80 -53.14 -4.06
C THR A 603 -21.33 -53.30 -2.64
N GLU A 604 -20.44 -53.27 -1.64
CA GLU A 604 -20.74 -53.34 -0.22
C GLU A 604 -20.02 -52.23 0.57
N LYS A 605 -20.36 -52.11 1.86
CA LYS A 605 -19.64 -51.23 2.78
C LYS A 605 -18.25 -51.77 3.08
N THR A 606 -17.22 -50.95 2.88
CA THR A 606 -15.82 -51.38 2.94
C THR A 606 -14.95 -50.41 3.76
N PRO A 607 -15.28 -50.15 5.05
CA PRO A 607 -14.62 -49.13 5.87
C PRO A 607 -13.11 -49.38 6.09
N TRP A 608 -12.62 -50.60 5.88
CA TRP A 608 -11.19 -50.91 5.97
C TRP A 608 -10.33 -50.35 4.82
N LEU A 609 -10.98 -49.80 3.78
CA LEU A 609 -10.36 -49.09 2.65
C LEU A 609 -10.25 -47.57 2.90
N ASP A 610 -10.86 -47.07 3.98
CA ASP A 610 -10.75 -45.66 4.36
C ASP A 610 -9.31 -45.28 4.64
N ASP A 611 -8.93 -44.09 4.19
CA ASP A 611 -7.57 -43.52 4.27
C ASP A 611 -6.48 -44.43 3.64
N LYS A 612 -6.88 -45.33 2.73
CA LYS A 612 -5.99 -46.15 1.86
C LYS A 612 -6.24 -45.92 0.37
N HIS A 613 -7.49 -45.68 -0.02
CA HIS A 613 -7.88 -45.45 -1.41
C HIS A 613 -8.63 -44.11 -1.53
N THR A 614 -8.21 -43.27 -2.47
CA THR A 614 -8.83 -41.96 -2.75
C THR A 614 -10.25 -42.14 -3.29
N ILE A 615 -11.25 -41.64 -2.56
CA ILE A 615 -12.65 -41.60 -3.01
C ILE A 615 -12.84 -40.34 -3.87
N PHE A 616 -13.19 -40.52 -5.14
CA PHE A 616 -13.37 -39.39 -6.06
C PHE A 616 -14.78 -39.31 -6.67
N GLY A 617 -15.63 -40.30 -6.42
CA GLY A 617 -17.01 -40.25 -6.88
C GLY A 617 -17.94 -41.30 -6.26
N ARG A 618 -19.20 -41.26 -6.68
CA ARG A 618 -20.25 -42.19 -6.24
C ARG A 618 -21.26 -42.45 -7.34
N VAL A 619 -21.71 -43.69 -7.50
CA VAL A 619 -22.77 -44.02 -8.46
C VAL A 619 -24.10 -43.41 -7.98
N VAL A 620 -24.79 -42.73 -8.91
CA VAL A 620 -26.10 -42.10 -8.69
C VAL A 620 -27.21 -42.79 -9.50
N LYS A 621 -26.88 -43.37 -10.66
CA LYS A 621 -27.80 -44.21 -11.45
C LYS A 621 -27.04 -45.38 -12.07
N GLY A 622 -27.74 -46.48 -12.35
CA GLY A 622 -27.12 -47.70 -12.89
C GLY A 622 -26.57 -48.66 -11.83
N MET A 623 -27.09 -48.60 -10.59
CA MET A 623 -26.72 -49.56 -9.54
C MET A 623 -27.08 -51.00 -9.91
N ASP A 624 -28.16 -51.19 -10.68
CA ASP A 624 -28.56 -52.48 -11.24
C ASP A 624 -27.53 -53.00 -12.26
N VAL A 625 -26.89 -52.12 -13.02
CA VAL A 625 -25.80 -52.47 -13.96
C VAL A 625 -24.58 -52.93 -13.16
N VAL A 626 -24.17 -52.18 -12.14
CA VAL A 626 -23.06 -52.55 -11.24
C VAL A 626 -23.29 -53.94 -10.64
N HIS A 627 -24.50 -54.20 -10.13
CA HIS A 627 -24.86 -55.49 -9.54
C HIS A 627 -24.93 -56.62 -10.59
N ARG A 628 -25.32 -56.33 -11.84
CA ARG A 628 -25.26 -57.30 -12.94
C ARG A 628 -23.81 -57.66 -13.30
N ILE A 629 -22.92 -56.68 -13.36
CA ILE A 629 -21.48 -56.87 -13.61
C ILE A 629 -20.86 -57.70 -12.47
N GLU A 630 -21.19 -57.39 -11.22
CA GLU A 630 -20.75 -58.16 -10.04
C GLU A 630 -21.16 -59.64 -10.08
N ASN A 631 -22.36 -59.94 -10.60
CA ASN A 631 -22.89 -61.31 -10.65
C ASN A 631 -22.44 -62.10 -11.89
N ALA A 632 -21.64 -61.51 -12.78
CA ALA A 632 -21.07 -62.20 -13.92
C ALA A 632 -20.28 -63.46 -13.51
N LYS A 633 -20.17 -64.42 -14.42
CA LYS A 633 -19.41 -65.65 -14.19
C LYS A 633 -17.93 -65.33 -14.30
N VAL A 634 -17.17 -65.58 -13.23
CA VAL A 634 -15.73 -65.28 -13.15
C VAL A 634 -14.91 -66.57 -13.06
N TRP A 635 -13.70 -66.54 -13.63
CA TRP A 635 -12.64 -67.50 -13.37
C TRP A 635 -11.60 -66.84 -12.46
N LYS A 636 -11.46 -67.37 -11.23
CA LYS A 636 -10.79 -66.67 -10.11
C LYS A 636 -11.49 -65.35 -9.82
N GLU A 637 -10.97 -64.24 -10.35
CA GLU A 637 -11.51 -62.89 -10.19
C GLU A 637 -11.74 -62.20 -11.55
N LYS A 638 -11.38 -62.84 -12.67
CA LYS A 638 -11.55 -62.26 -14.02
C LYS A 638 -12.85 -62.78 -14.65
N PRO A 639 -13.69 -61.94 -15.26
CA PRO A 639 -14.89 -62.39 -15.98
C PRO A 639 -14.56 -63.40 -17.08
N MET A 640 -15.42 -64.41 -17.25
CA MET A 640 -15.30 -65.38 -18.36
C MET A 640 -15.69 -64.75 -19.70
N GLU A 641 -16.64 -63.81 -19.67
CA GLU A 641 -17.01 -62.97 -20.81
C GLU A 641 -16.55 -61.54 -20.51
N ASP A 642 -15.81 -60.94 -21.44
CA ASP A 642 -15.23 -59.62 -21.23
C ASP A 642 -16.32 -58.55 -21.12
N ILE A 643 -16.36 -57.92 -19.96
CA ILE A 643 -17.18 -56.73 -19.70
C ILE A 643 -16.27 -55.53 -19.93
N LYS A 644 -16.65 -54.62 -20.82
CA LYS A 644 -15.81 -53.48 -21.22
C LYS A 644 -16.53 -52.15 -21.13
N ILE A 645 -15.74 -51.10 -20.94
CA ILE A 645 -16.16 -49.71 -21.10
C ILE A 645 -16.20 -49.41 -22.60
N ILE A 646 -17.33 -48.92 -23.08
CA ILE A 646 -17.52 -48.46 -24.47
C ILE A 646 -16.99 -47.04 -24.60
N SER A 647 -17.44 -46.16 -23.72
CA SER A 647 -17.02 -44.76 -23.63
C SER A 647 -17.41 -44.15 -22.28
N ILE A 648 -16.82 -43.00 -21.94
CA ILE A 648 -17.19 -42.24 -20.75
C ILE A 648 -17.55 -40.81 -21.15
N SER A 649 -18.80 -40.42 -20.92
CA SER A 649 -19.30 -39.08 -21.20
C SER A 649 -19.22 -38.22 -19.93
N VAL A 650 -18.40 -37.16 -19.92
CA VAL A 650 -18.25 -36.25 -18.77
C VAL A 650 -19.15 -35.02 -18.93
N THR A 651 -19.87 -34.65 -17.86
CA THR A 651 -20.86 -33.55 -17.84
C THR A 651 -20.59 -32.52 -16.75
#